data_AF-A0A8T3ZHZ6-F1
#
_entry.id   AF-A0A8T3ZHZ6-F1
#
_cell.length_a   1.000
_cell.length_b   1.000
_cell.length_c   1.000
_cell.angle_alpha   90.00
_cell.angle_beta   90.00
_cell.angle_gamma   90.00
#
_symmetry.space_group_name_H-M   'P 1'
#
loop_
_entity.id
_entity.type
_entity.pdbx_description
1 polymer ?
#
loop_
_entity_poly.entity_id
_entity_poly.type
_entity_poly.pdbx_seq_one_letter_code
_entity_poly.pdbx_strand_id
1 'polypeptide(L)'
;MKARFSHLVLLFTLIAFFGLANASPITSCGTISSSGSYDVSNDLSASQTCMQIFASNVLLDCHGRRITYSTSFFGDGIAIVSANNVTVKNCILRKTSTHGEGSAGVSVESSINITLKNLSISTTGDQYGMSCTGIYVARSSGVLINSTGISTSTAPSLGVYVYMSGNNTVSSLEINTTGNGAYGIELDRSKNNTIMQSRIKTTGVSSAGIYLLSASNGYMRYVNITTSGSTADGIVLSYSTNSTLDKANIKTTGLTARGIFMEYTNYSTFVGANISTSGQDSYGIYLLSSKYNIINSSIIRTMGTLSYGVLLWYSQSNKIDRINITTAKKQTPGVYFYLSAGNNLSSSQVNISSFNSTAIYLLLSSNNTIESVYVNISGIYINSRVYGIVLNQSSGNAIKKSTVSINGNHSLAYGIRLYNSTGNVISSSKINANTNSSYRIHGIYVDYSSGNKIDSTKIAVTAMYAVGIYLGSESNTTITATNISINETPSGSSGHIISNGIMLEFASGDRISSTKINITGETVDGILSIASSNISIVSTDIKINSTNQADGIYGGFIGSRFSDVKINVTGPAYMSGLLLWGNTHNIITASDIEINPTMNIKSYAINLYGTSLFLANTTMRSRNFPLAYHVSLDSSSEAVFLNATFEKSKISWGIGANNITIKWYARVHAESNGFPVASAHATVKDIYNNAVFSGDTNSGGLTTWFMSTSEILRSVGVNDSFNNHTIAVSKTGFTSAYLSKNISSSMEIIVDLSGSYSRLRLAGIVKTNSTSTPCKSCVVSITFNDKTEYGTTDSNGIFSINIMPLVNFTVGEYPIVINYTAGGKKFSQIRTITAS
;
A
#
# COMPACT_ATOMS: atom_id res chain seq x y z
N MET A 1 -5.97 61.61 -38.24
CA MET A 1 -5.37 62.82 -37.62
C MET A 1 -6.43 63.92 -37.68
N LYS A 2 -6.76 64.60 -36.57
CA LYS A 2 -7.99 65.40 -36.29
C LYS A 2 -9.21 64.62 -35.76
N ALA A 3 -9.10 64.05 -34.54
CA ALA A 3 -10.24 63.78 -33.63
C ALA A 3 -9.77 63.37 -32.22
N ARG A 4 -8.67 63.94 -31.71
CA ARG A 4 -8.11 63.63 -30.37
C ARG A 4 -7.65 64.87 -29.60
N PHE A 5 -8.39 65.97 -29.71
CA PHE A 5 -8.03 67.21 -29.01
C PHE A 5 -9.16 67.83 -28.16
N SER A 6 -10.34 67.21 -28.11
CA SER A 6 -11.49 67.76 -27.35
C SER A 6 -11.72 67.11 -25.97
N HIS A 7 -11.15 65.92 -25.70
CA HIS A 7 -11.26 65.28 -24.37
C HIS A 7 -10.12 65.63 -23.40
N LEU A 8 -9.03 66.22 -23.90
CA LEU A 8 -7.89 66.62 -23.06
C LEU A 8 -8.10 68.00 -22.41
N VAL A 9 -8.95 68.84 -23.00
CA VAL A 9 -9.26 70.19 -22.48
C VAL A 9 -10.35 70.15 -21.41
N LEU A 10 -11.28 69.18 -21.45
CA LEU A 10 -12.29 68.98 -20.40
C LEU A 10 -11.73 68.32 -19.13
N LEU A 11 -10.61 67.59 -19.25
CA LEU A 11 -9.89 67.01 -18.12
C LEU A 11 -8.99 68.04 -17.41
N PHE A 12 -8.54 69.09 -18.11
CA PHE A 12 -7.71 70.16 -17.54
C PHE A 12 -8.52 71.34 -16.96
N THR A 13 -9.77 71.54 -17.36
CA THR A 13 -10.65 72.57 -16.77
C THR A 13 -11.44 72.10 -15.54
N LEU A 14 -11.49 70.79 -15.24
CA LEU A 14 -12.02 70.28 -13.97
C LEU A 14 -10.95 70.17 -12.86
N ILE A 15 -9.67 70.34 -13.19
CA ILE A 15 -8.53 70.31 -12.24
C ILE A 15 -8.20 71.73 -11.71
N ALA A 16 -8.78 72.78 -12.29
CA ALA A 16 -8.49 74.18 -11.90
C ALA A 16 -9.47 74.78 -10.87
N PHE A 17 -10.31 73.96 -10.21
CA PHE A 17 -11.18 74.39 -9.10
C PHE A 17 -11.10 73.49 -7.85
N PHE A 18 -10.03 72.69 -7.71
CA PHE A 18 -9.53 72.38 -6.37
C PHE A 18 -8.61 73.53 -5.99
N GLY A 19 -9.19 74.59 -5.42
CA GLY A 19 -8.40 75.53 -4.66
C GLY A 19 -7.48 74.75 -3.72
N LEU A 20 -6.27 75.25 -3.52
CA LEU A 20 -5.41 74.89 -2.39
C LEU A 20 -6.19 75.21 -1.10
N ALA A 21 -7.16 74.37 -0.76
CA ALA A 21 -7.83 74.39 0.51
C ALA A 21 -6.77 73.95 1.50
N ASN A 22 -6.18 74.93 2.19
CA ASN A 22 -5.31 74.67 3.32
C ASN A 22 -6.03 73.68 4.24
N ALA A 23 -5.36 72.59 4.61
CA ALA A 23 -5.92 71.63 5.54
C ALA A 23 -6.32 72.38 6.82
N SER A 24 -7.55 72.16 7.29
CA SER A 24 -8.06 72.82 8.48
C SER A 24 -7.27 72.33 9.70
N PRO A 25 -6.58 73.20 10.44
CA PRO A 25 -5.77 72.77 11.57
C PRO A 25 -6.68 72.26 12.70
N ILE A 26 -6.35 71.09 13.25
CA ILE A 26 -6.97 70.53 14.44
C ILE A 26 -6.00 70.74 15.61
N THR A 27 -6.41 71.56 16.57
CA THR A 27 -5.62 71.91 17.77
C THR A 27 -6.16 71.29 19.07
N SER A 28 -7.38 70.73 19.03
CA SER A 28 -8.03 70.05 20.16
C SER A 28 -8.88 68.88 19.64
N CYS A 29 -9.14 67.89 20.51
CA CYS A 29 -10.10 66.82 20.24
C CYS A 29 -11.49 67.40 19.88
N GLY A 30 -12.23 66.73 19.01
CA GLY A 30 -13.55 67.20 18.56
C GLY A 30 -14.15 66.43 17.39
N THR A 31 -15.20 67.00 16.81
CA THR A 31 -16.00 66.39 15.73
C THR A 31 -15.66 67.00 14.38
N ILE A 32 -15.42 66.16 13.37
CA ILE A 32 -15.32 66.51 11.95
C ILE A 32 -16.68 66.23 11.30
N SER A 33 -17.44 67.29 11.04
CA SER A 33 -18.80 67.26 10.47
C SER A 33 -18.89 67.81 9.05
N SER A 34 -17.79 68.29 8.47
CA SER A 34 -17.69 68.70 7.07
C SER A 34 -16.62 67.91 6.30
N SER A 35 -16.80 67.76 5.00
CA SER A 35 -15.79 67.19 4.11
C SER A 35 -14.57 68.10 4.01
N GLY A 36 -13.37 67.54 3.83
CA GLY A 36 -12.15 68.33 3.66
C GLY A 36 -10.88 67.63 4.13
N SER A 37 -9.77 68.36 4.06
CA SER A 37 -8.48 67.94 4.61
C SER A 37 -8.26 68.60 5.97
N TYR A 38 -7.73 67.84 6.92
CA TYR A 38 -7.52 68.24 8.31
C TYR A 38 -6.13 67.80 8.78
N ASP A 39 -5.42 68.73 9.41
CA ASP A 39 -4.05 68.50 9.89
C ASP A 39 -3.99 68.67 11.41
N VAL A 40 -3.58 67.62 12.12
CA VAL A 40 -3.37 67.71 13.57
C VAL A 40 -2.09 68.51 13.84
N SER A 41 -2.25 69.69 14.43
CA SER A 41 -1.13 70.62 14.62
C SER A 41 -0.35 70.35 15.91
N ASN A 42 -1.02 69.79 16.93
CA ASN A 42 -0.50 69.59 18.28
C ASN A 42 -0.80 68.16 18.78
N ASP A 43 -0.09 67.69 19.81
CA ASP A 43 -0.57 66.52 20.56
C ASP A 43 -1.97 66.79 21.14
N LEU A 44 -2.89 65.84 20.99
CA LEU A 44 -4.27 65.94 21.47
C LEU A 44 -4.50 65.01 22.68
N SER A 45 -5.44 65.39 23.56
CA SER A 45 -5.83 64.60 24.72
C SER A 45 -7.32 64.74 25.02
N ALA A 46 -8.03 63.62 25.26
CA ALA A 46 -9.42 63.60 25.71
C ALA A 46 -9.66 62.57 26.81
N SER A 47 -10.62 62.86 27.70
CA SER A 47 -11.06 61.94 28.75
C SER A 47 -11.87 60.75 28.23
N GLN A 48 -12.48 60.89 27.05
CA GLN A 48 -13.28 59.90 26.33
C GLN A 48 -12.73 59.72 24.90
N THR A 49 -13.63 59.62 23.90
CA THR A 49 -13.28 59.69 22.48
C THR A 49 -12.62 61.01 22.13
N CYS A 50 -11.47 61.00 21.43
CA CYS A 50 -10.81 62.25 21.02
C CYS A 50 -11.36 62.79 19.70
N MET A 51 -11.35 62.00 18.63
CA MET A 51 -11.83 62.46 17.31
C MET A 51 -13.07 61.70 16.87
N GLN A 52 -14.09 62.42 16.41
CA GLN A 52 -15.29 61.83 15.80
C GLN A 52 -15.43 62.32 14.36
N ILE A 53 -15.54 61.40 13.40
CA ILE A 53 -15.68 61.72 11.97
C ILE A 53 -17.04 61.22 11.52
N PHE A 54 -17.96 62.16 11.31
CA PHE A 54 -19.30 61.90 10.76
C PHE A 54 -19.42 62.34 9.29
N ALA A 55 -18.47 63.16 8.80
CA ALA A 55 -18.46 63.58 7.41
C ALA A 55 -17.74 62.60 6.49
N SER A 56 -18.29 62.43 5.29
CA SER A 56 -17.62 61.70 4.21
C SER A 56 -16.58 62.57 3.50
N ASN A 57 -15.68 61.96 2.72
CA ASN A 57 -14.62 62.64 1.97
C ASN A 57 -13.68 63.45 2.88
N VAL A 58 -13.19 62.80 3.93
CA VAL A 58 -12.31 63.41 4.94
C VAL A 58 -10.89 62.84 4.80
N LEU A 59 -9.90 63.72 4.78
CA LEU A 59 -8.49 63.35 4.96
C LEU A 59 -8.02 63.92 6.31
N LEU A 60 -7.70 63.06 7.27
CA LEU A 60 -7.08 63.41 8.53
C LEU A 60 -5.61 62.97 8.51
N ASP A 61 -4.69 63.93 8.51
CA ASP A 61 -3.25 63.69 8.64
C ASP A 61 -2.78 64.16 10.02
N CYS A 62 -2.22 63.24 10.80
CA CYS A 62 -1.72 63.58 12.12
C CYS A 62 -0.27 64.07 12.13
N HIS A 63 0.47 63.98 11.02
CA HIS A 63 1.90 64.39 10.96
C HIS A 63 2.78 63.81 12.09
N GLY A 64 2.50 62.59 12.53
CA GLY A 64 3.21 61.92 13.63
C GLY A 64 2.84 62.42 15.03
N ARG A 65 1.84 63.31 15.17
CA ARG A 65 1.35 63.79 16.46
C ARG A 65 0.62 62.71 17.23
N ARG A 66 0.67 62.83 18.56
CA ARG A 66 0.04 61.88 19.48
C ARG A 66 -1.38 62.30 19.83
N ILE A 67 -2.30 61.34 19.78
CA ILE A 67 -3.67 61.44 20.28
C ILE A 67 -3.76 60.53 21.51
N THR A 68 -3.87 61.14 22.68
CA THR A 68 -4.14 60.46 23.95
C THR A 68 -5.65 60.46 24.19
N TYR A 69 -6.24 59.31 24.48
CA TYR A 69 -7.69 59.17 24.60
C TYR A 69 -8.04 58.24 25.75
N SER A 70 -9.31 58.22 26.14
CA SER A 70 -9.82 57.40 27.23
C SER A 70 -8.91 57.55 28.46
N THR A 71 -8.67 58.79 28.93
CA THR A 71 -7.82 59.02 30.11
C THR A 71 -8.55 58.77 31.42
N SER A 72 -9.89 58.88 31.43
CA SER A 72 -10.70 58.64 32.62
C SER A 72 -12.04 57.94 32.37
N PHE A 73 -12.58 57.99 31.14
CA PHE A 73 -13.82 57.30 30.76
C PHE A 73 -13.63 56.55 29.43
N PHE A 74 -14.63 55.76 29.06
CA PHE A 74 -14.64 55.00 27.80
C PHE A 74 -14.60 55.91 26.57
N GLY A 75 -13.94 55.46 25.51
CA GLY A 75 -13.99 56.11 24.21
C GLY A 75 -12.82 55.76 23.30
N ASP A 76 -12.94 56.15 22.04
CA ASP A 76 -12.00 55.78 20.98
C ASP A 76 -10.96 56.87 20.71
N GLY A 77 -9.78 56.50 20.23
CA GLY A 77 -8.84 57.51 19.75
C GLY A 77 -9.43 58.31 18.58
N ILE A 78 -9.92 57.58 17.58
CA ILE A 78 -10.62 58.13 16.41
C ILE A 78 -11.83 57.24 16.11
N ALA A 79 -13.04 57.80 16.12
CA ALA A 79 -14.27 57.13 15.75
C ALA A 79 -14.78 57.62 14.39
N ILE A 80 -14.95 56.71 13.44
CA ILE A 80 -15.50 56.97 12.11
C ILE A 80 -16.86 56.29 12.03
N VAL A 81 -17.94 57.06 11.93
CA VAL A 81 -19.31 56.54 12.04
C VAL A 81 -20.15 57.05 10.90
N SER A 82 -20.74 56.13 10.14
CA SER A 82 -21.63 56.44 9.00
C SER A 82 -21.01 57.40 7.98
N ALA A 83 -19.68 57.30 7.79
CA ALA A 83 -18.91 58.18 6.92
C ALA A 83 -18.20 57.36 5.84
N ASN A 84 -18.08 57.90 4.63
CA ASN A 84 -17.48 57.21 3.49
C ASN A 84 -16.27 57.97 2.96
N ASN A 85 -15.34 57.27 2.31
CA ASN A 85 -14.15 57.87 1.70
C ASN A 85 -13.31 58.66 2.73
N VAL A 86 -13.02 58.06 3.89
CA VAL A 86 -12.23 58.68 4.95
C VAL A 86 -10.82 58.10 4.93
N THR A 87 -9.80 58.97 4.95
CA THR A 87 -8.40 58.58 5.13
C THR A 87 -7.88 59.12 6.45
N VAL A 88 -7.36 58.25 7.30
CA VAL A 88 -6.64 58.61 8.53
C VAL A 88 -5.21 58.12 8.39
N LYS A 89 -4.23 59.01 8.56
CA LYS A 89 -2.82 58.62 8.42
C LYS A 89 -1.86 59.33 9.37
N ASN A 90 -0.71 58.68 9.60
CA ASN A 90 0.43 59.22 10.35
C ASN A 90 0.11 59.56 11.82
N CYS A 91 -0.81 58.84 12.48
CA CYS A 91 -1.23 59.13 13.86
C CYS A 91 -0.56 58.20 14.88
N ILE A 92 -0.20 58.74 16.05
CA ILE A 92 0.22 57.96 17.22
C ILE A 92 -0.94 57.95 18.23
N LEU A 93 -1.61 56.81 18.41
CA LEU A 93 -2.78 56.66 19.27
C LEU A 93 -2.39 55.94 20.55
N ARG A 94 -2.71 56.53 21.71
CA ARG A 94 -2.35 55.97 23.02
C ARG A 94 -3.50 56.07 24.02
N LYS A 95 -4.00 54.91 24.46
CA LYS A 95 -4.88 54.82 25.63
C LYS A 95 -4.05 54.94 26.92
N THR A 96 -4.56 55.63 27.93
CA THR A 96 -3.86 55.74 29.24
C THR A 96 -4.68 55.28 30.46
N SER A 97 -6.02 55.16 30.36
CA SER A 97 -6.77 54.51 31.43
C SER A 97 -6.64 52.99 31.35
N THR A 98 -6.69 52.34 32.52
CA THR A 98 -6.99 50.91 32.62
C THR A 98 -8.51 50.68 32.69
N HIS A 99 -9.28 51.67 33.14
CA HIS A 99 -10.74 51.61 33.24
C HIS A 99 -11.42 51.66 31.86
N GLY A 100 -12.42 50.80 31.65
CA GLY A 100 -13.45 50.97 30.61
C GLY A 100 -13.50 49.88 29.53
N GLU A 101 -14.71 49.38 29.30
CA GLU A 101 -15.12 48.48 28.20
C GLU A 101 -14.96 49.16 26.82
N GLY A 102 -14.62 48.36 25.79
CA GLY A 102 -14.93 48.67 24.38
C GLY A 102 -14.16 49.82 23.72
N SER A 103 -13.08 50.33 24.31
CA SER A 103 -12.30 51.43 23.73
C SER A 103 -11.32 50.94 22.66
N ALA A 104 -11.43 51.48 21.45
CA ALA A 104 -10.54 51.20 20.33
C ALA A 104 -9.54 52.34 20.06
N GLY A 105 -8.38 52.02 19.50
CA GLY A 105 -7.49 53.05 18.93
C GLY A 105 -8.18 53.78 17.78
N VAL A 106 -8.75 52.99 16.86
CA VAL A 106 -9.63 53.49 15.80
C VAL A 106 -10.87 52.59 15.72
N SER A 107 -12.06 53.19 15.71
CA SER A 107 -13.32 52.49 15.41
C SER A 107 -13.88 52.94 14.06
N VAL A 108 -14.36 51.99 13.27
CA VAL A 108 -14.99 52.20 11.97
C VAL A 108 -16.33 51.49 11.96
N GLU A 109 -17.42 52.26 11.93
CA GLU A 109 -18.77 51.74 12.05
C GLU A 109 -19.66 52.17 10.90
N SER A 110 -20.36 51.22 10.29
CA SER A 110 -21.33 51.45 9.22
C SER A 110 -20.80 52.32 8.08
N SER A 111 -19.52 52.12 7.73
CA SER A 111 -18.75 53.01 6.86
C SER A 111 -18.17 52.26 5.66
N ILE A 112 -17.93 52.98 4.55
CA ILE A 112 -17.43 52.39 3.30
C ILE A 112 -16.19 53.14 2.81
N ASN A 113 -15.23 52.39 2.27
CA ASN A 113 -14.02 52.93 1.64
C ASN A 113 -13.20 53.80 2.62
N ILE A 114 -12.66 53.15 3.65
CA ILE A 114 -11.88 53.80 4.72
C ILE A 114 -10.43 53.38 4.59
N THR A 115 -9.51 54.33 4.64
CA THR A 115 -8.06 54.06 4.61
C THR A 115 -7.43 54.45 5.94
N LEU A 116 -6.88 53.47 6.65
CA LEU A 116 -6.11 53.63 7.88
C LEU A 116 -4.64 53.28 7.60
N LYS A 117 -3.75 54.29 7.58
CA LYS A 117 -2.37 54.09 7.09
C LYS A 117 -1.32 54.68 8.02
N ASN A 118 -0.23 53.94 8.25
CA ASN A 118 0.92 54.44 9.02
C ASN A 118 0.51 54.93 10.42
N LEU A 119 -0.23 54.09 11.15
CA LEU A 119 -0.64 54.39 12.52
C LEU A 119 0.27 53.65 13.51
N SER A 120 0.46 54.23 14.69
CA SER A 120 1.10 53.56 15.82
C SER A 120 0.10 53.56 16.98
N ILE A 121 -0.48 52.40 17.27
CA ILE A 121 -1.58 52.25 18.23
C ILE A 121 -1.09 51.47 19.45
N SER A 122 -1.30 52.03 20.64
CA SER A 122 -1.04 51.36 21.92
C SER A 122 -2.29 51.42 22.78
N THR A 123 -2.88 50.26 23.07
CA THR A 123 -4.08 50.14 23.92
C THR A 123 -3.79 49.26 25.14
N THR A 124 -4.16 49.72 26.32
CA THR A 124 -4.01 48.98 27.59
C THR A 124 -5.39 48.83 28.24
N GLY A 125 -5.73 47.62 28.71
CA GLY A 125 -6.92 47.40 29.55
C GLY A 125 -6.58 47.21 31.02
N ASP A 126 -7.58 46.84 31.81
CA ASP A 126 -7.42 46.38 33.19
C ASP A 126 -7.43 44.83 33.28
N GLN A 127 -7.31 44.34 34.51
CA GLN A 127 -7.27 42.91 34.86
C GLN A 127 -8.66 42.25 34.93
N TYR A 128 -9.75 42.97 34.65
CA TYR A 128 -11.13 42.50 34.92
C TYR A 128 -11.83 41.85 33.73
N GLY A 129 -11.11 41.48 32.66
CA GLY A 129 -11.69 40.69 31.56
C GLY A 129 -12.29 41.53 30.43
N MET A 130 -11.94 42.81 30.31
CA MET A 130 -12.54 43.75 29.36
C MET A 130 -11.71 43.91 28.08
N SER A 131 -12.35 43.77 26.90
CA SER A 131 -11.65 43.80 25.60
C SER A 131 -11.07 45.18 25.27
N CYS A 132 -9.76 45.24 25.02
CA CYS A 132 -9.10 46.39 24.39
C CYS A 132 -8.75 46.07 22.94
N THR A 133 -9.14 46.95 22.01
CA THR A 133 -8.95 46.71 20.58
C THR A 133 -8.06 47.77 19.95
N GLY A 134 -7.07 47.38 19.15
CA GLY A 134 -6.28 48.34 18.37
C GLY A 134 -7.14 49.03 17.31
N ILE A 135 -7.73 48.25 16.41
CA ILE A 135 -8.66 48.73 15.38
C ILE A 135 -9.92 47.88 15.37
N TYR A 136 -11.08 48.52 15.48
CA TYR A 136 -12.39 47.88 15.42
C TYR A 136 -13.12 48.28 14.14
N VAL A 137 -13.61 47.31 13.37
CA VAL A 137 -14.34 47.51 12.12
C VAL A 137 -15.67 46.78 12.21
N ALA A 138 -16.78 47.50 12.23
CA ALA A 138 -18.12 46.94 12.38
C ALA A 138 -19.04 47.34 11.24
N ARG A 139 -19.76 46.36 10.68
CA ARG A 139 -20.77 46.54 9.62
C ARG A 139 -20.28 47.42 8.47
N SER A 140 -19.00 47.29 8.12
CA SER A 140 -18.29 48.18 7.19
C SER A 140 -17.68 47.39 6.03
N SER A 141 -17.33 48.09 4.96
CA SER A 141 -16.72 47.46 3.78
C SER A 141 -15.71 48.33 3.04
N GLY A 142 -14.76 47.71 2.35
CA GLY A 142 -13.70 48.44 1.65
C GLY A 142 -12.74 49.16 2.60
N VAL A 143 -12.59 48.67 3.84
CA VAL A 143 -11.61 49.22 4.78
C VAL A 143 -10.21 48.69 4.44
N LEU A 144 -9.27 49.58 4.18
CA LEU A 144 -7.85 49.31 3.99
C LEU A 144 -7.06 49.71 5.24
N ILE A 145 -6.49 48.73 5.93
CA ILE A 145 -5.58 48.93 7.05
C ILE A 145 -4.16 48.56 6.58
N ASN A 146 -3.23 49.52 6.59
CA ASN A 146 -1.90 49.32 6.01
C ASN A 146 -0.77 49.98 6.80
N SER A 147 0.36 49.28 6.96
CA SER A 147 1.62 49.82 7.53
C SER A 147 1.44 50.34 8.95
N THR A 148 0.63 49.65 9.75
CA THR A 148 0.26 50.09 11.10
C THR A 148 0.88 49.17 12.16
N GLY A 149 1.48 49.77 13.19
CA GLY A 149 1.95 49.09 14.39
C GLY A 149 0.88 49.10 15.47
N ILE A 150 0.59 47.94 16.07
CA ILE A 150 -0.44 47.78 17.10
C ILE A 150 0.15 47.01 18.28
N SER A 151 0.05 47.58 19.47
CA SER A 151 0.37 46.92 20.73
C SER A 151 -0.85 46.94 21.64
N THR A 152 -1.35 45.77 22.02
CA THR A 152 -2.47 45.64 22.96
C THR A 152 -2.07 44.78 24.15
N SER A 153 -2.56 45.14 25.34
CA SER A 153 -2.30 44.37 26.55
C SER A 153 -3.54 44.25 27.43
N THR A 154 -3.50 43.19 28.26
CA THR A 154 -4.53 42.68 29.18
C THR A 154 -5.61 41.81 28.52
N ALA A 155 -6.38 41.08 29.33
CA ALA A 155 -7.21 39.97 28.89
C ALA A 155 -8.70 40.39 28.78
N PRO A 156 -9.40 40.13 27.66
CA PRO A 156 -8.88 39.83 26.31
C PRO A 156 -8.33 41.08 25.60
N SER A 157 -7.37 40.92 24.69
CA SER A 157 -6.88 42.03 23.86
C SER A 157 -6.81 41.67 22.38
N LEU A 158 -7.35 42.55 21.53
CA LEU A 158 -7.51 42.34 20.09
C LEU A 158 -6.66 43.35 19.32
N GLY A 159 -5.82 42.89 18.39
CA GLY A 159 -5.09 43.81 17.51
C GLY A 159 -6.02 44.49 16.52
N VAL A 160 -6.65 43.68 15.66
CA VAL A 160 -7.67 44.11 14.70
C VAL A 160 -8.90 43.22 14.86
N TYR A 161 -10.07 43.82 15.05
CA TYR A 161 -11.33 43.10 15.13
C TYR A 161 -12.29 43.55 14.03
N VAL A 162 -12.67 42.63 13.15
CA VAL A 162 -13.58 42.84 12.03
C VAL A 162 -14.87 42.07 12.29
N TYR A 163 -15.94 42.80 12.58
CA TYR A 163 -17.23 42.26 12.97
C TYR A 163 -18.31 42.55 11.92
N MET A 164 -19.02 41.50 11.48
CA MET A 164 -20.12 41.58 10.50
C MET A 164 -19.77 42.44 9.26
N SER A 165 -18.53 42.37 8.80
CA SER A 165 -17.98 43.25 7.78
C SER A 165 -17.42 42.45 6.60
N GLY A 166 -17.18 43.10 5.47
CA GLY A 166 -16.60 42.38 4.34
C GLY A 166 -15.90 43.22 3.29
N ASN A 167 -15.16 42.55 2.41
CA ASN A 167 -14.31 43.19 1.38
C ASN A 167 -13.26 44.14 2.01
N ASN A 168 -12.72 43.81 3.18
CA ASN A 168 -11.68 44.60 3.84
C ASN A 168 -10.29 44.01 3.58
N THR A 169 -9.27 44.86 3.58
CA THR A 169 -7.87 44.47 3.39
C THR A 169 -7.04 44.93 4.58
N VAL A 170 -6.40 43.97 5.24
CA VAL A 170 -5.46 44.18 6.35
C VAL A 170 -4.07 43.79 5.86
N SER A 171 -3.13 44.72 5.78
CA SER A 171 -1.84 44.46 5.14
C SER A 171 -0.64 45.11 5.83
N SER A 172 0.50 44.44 5.82
CA SER A 172 1.78 44.98 6.33
C SER A 172 1.68 45.50 7.77
N LEU A 173 1.02 44.75 8.66
CA LEU A 173 0.89 45.13 10.07
C LEU A 173 1.99 44.51 10.93
N GLU A 174 2.34 45.22 12.00
CA GLU A 174 3.11 44.69 13.12
C GLU A 174 2.24 44.69 14.37
N ILE A 175 1.76 43.52 14.78
CA ILE A 175 0.81 43.35 15.88
C ILE A 175 1.47 42.59 17.02
N ASN A 176 1.41 43.17 18.23
CA ASN A 176 1.78 42.52 19.48
C ASN A 176 0.59 42.54 20.45
N THR A 177 0.02 41.39 20.80
CA THR A 177 -1.08 41.31 21.77
C THR A 177 -0.71 40.42 22.95
N THR A 178 -1.12 40.82 24.16
CA THR A 178 -0.81 40.09 25.40
C THR A 178 -2.04 39.99 26.30
N GLY A 179 -2.29 38.83 26.89
CA GLY A 179 -3.44 38.55 27.75
C GLY A 179 -4.13 37.23 27.39
N ASN A 180 -4.93 36.68 28.31
CA ASN A 180 -5.74 35.50 28.02
C ASN A 180 -6.80 35.84 26.96
N GLY A 181 -6.96 34.98 25.95
CA GLY A 181 -7.82 35.27 24.80
C GLY A 181 -7.31 36.40 23.91
N ALA A 182 -6.01 36.71 23.93
CA ALA A 182 -5.46 37.76 23.08
C ALA A 182 -5.40 37.31 21.61
N TYR A 183 -6.05 38.06 20.72
CA TYR A 183 -6.08 37.77 19.29
C TYR A 183 -5.36 38.85 18.49
N GLY A 184 -4.51 38.45 17.54
CA GLY A 184 -3.85 39.39 16.65
C GLY A 184 -4.84 40.02 15.69
N ILE A 185 -5.52 39.19 14.91
CA ILE A 185 -6.59 39.59 14.00
C ILE A 185 -7.78 38.65 14.18
N GLU A 186 -8.96 39.19 14.43
CA GLU A 186 -10.21 38.44 14.51
C GLU A 186 -11.19 38.88 13.41
N LEU A 187 -11.74 37.90 12.69
CA LEU A 187 -12.81 38.06 11.72
C LEU A 187 -14.05 37.31 12.24
N ASP A 188 -15.03 38.04 12.77
CA ASP A 188 -16.28 37.45 13.28
C ASP A 188 -17.46 37.77 12.35
N ARG A 189 -18.19 36.73 11.94
CA ARG A 189 -19.34 36.78 11.02
C ARG A 189 -19.07 37.63 9.77
N SER A 190 -17.84 37.58 9.30
CA SER A 190 -17.31 38.47 8.27
C SER A 190 -16.98 37.73 6.98
N LYS A 191 -17.01 38.43 5.84
CA LYS A 191 -16.88 37.80 4.51
C LYS A 191 -15.89 38.50 3.59
N ASN A 192 -15.21 37.74 2.73
CA ASN A 192 -14.34 38.27 1.66
C ASN A 192 -13.23 39.22 2.19
N ASN A 193 -12.64 38.93 3.34
CA ASN A 193 -11.58 39.76 3.90
C ASN A 193 -10.21 39.21 3.52
N THR A 194 -9.27 40.13 3.26
CA THR A 194 -7.90 39.82 2.86
C THR A 194 -6.91 40.22 3.95
N ILE A 195 -6.03 39.31 4.37
CA ILE A 195 -4.97 39.55 5.35
C ILE A 195 -3.63 39.22 4.70
N MET A 196 -2.71 40.18 4.60
CA MET A 196 -1.47 39.99 3.85
C MET A 196 -0.22 40.58 4.51
N GLN A 197 0.91 39.87 4.43
CA GLN A 197 2.25 40.40 4.79
C GLN A 197 2.37 40.95 6.22
N SER A 198 1.54 40.48 7.15
CA SER A 198 1.54 40.94 8.54
C SER A 198 2.40 40.06 9.44
N ARG A 199 3.10 40.70 10.39
CA ARG A 199 3.82 40.06 11.50
C ARG A 199 2.96 40.17 12.76
N ILE A 200 2.60 39.03 13.33
CA ILE A 200 1.68 38.94 14.46
C ILE A 200 2.35 38.15 15.57
N LYS A 201 2.39 38.72 16.77
CA LYS A 201 2.86 38.06 17.98
C LYS A 201 1.77 38.12 19.04
N THR A 202 1.37 36.98 19.58
CA THR A 202 0.38 36.89 20.66
C THR A 202 0.90 36.09 21.85
N THR A 203 0.56 36.51 23.06
CA THR A 203 0.96 35.84 24.29
C THR A 203 -0.21 35.75 25.26
N GLY A 204 -0.55 34.54 25.72
CA GLY A 204 -1.57 34.27 26.73
C GLY A 204 -2.30 32.96 26.48
N VAL A 205 -3.07 32.50 27.48
CA VAL A 205 -3.88 31.27 27.36
C VAL A 205 -4.97 31.48 26.33
N SER A 206 -5.20 30.48 25.46
CA SER A 206 -6.20 30.53 24.38
C SER A 206 -6.04 31.75 23.46
N SER A 207 -4.82 32.27 23.33
CA SER A 207 -4.50 33.34 22.37
C SER A 207 -4.47 32.78 20.94
N ALA A 208 -4.65 33.65 19.94
CA ALA A 208 -4.60 33.26 18.53
C ALA A 208 -3.92 34.33 17.69
N GLY A 209 -3.09 33.94 16.73
CA GLY A 209 -2.55 34.89 15.75
C GLY A 209 -3.65 35.48 14.89
N ILE A 210 -4.39 34.60 14.20
CA ILE A 210 -5.55 34.96 13.39
C ILE A 210 -6.72 34.04 13.78
N TYR A 211 -7.89 34.62 14.05
CA TYR A 211 -9.10 33.87 14.36
C TYR A 211 -10.24 34.23 13.40
N LEU A 212 -10.77 33.24 12.71
CA LEU A 212 -11.97 33.32 11.88
C LEU A 212 -13.12 32.61 12.61
N LEU A 213 -14.12 33.37 13.03
CA LEU A 213 -15.31 32.87 13.70
C LEU A 213 -16.53 33.10 12.80
N SER A 214 -17.18 32.01 12.37
CA SER A 214 -18.31 32.08 11.43
C SER A 214 -18.01 32.93 10.18
N ALA A 215 -16.75 32.94 9.74
CA ALA A 215 -16.29 33.75 8.63
C ALA A 215 -16.31 32.95 7.32
N SER A 216 -16.39 33.64 6.19
CA SER A 216 -16.38 33.01 4.87
C SER A 216 -15.48 33.74 3.87
N ASN A 217 -14.91 32.98 2.94
CA ASN A 217 -14.11 33.53 1.83
C ASN A 217 -12.92 34.41 2.31
N GLY A 218 -12.32 34.09 3.47
CA GLY A 218 -11.14 34.80 3.95
C GLY A 218 -9.91 34.43 3.11
N TYR A 219 -9.09 35.41 2.73
CA TYR A 219 -7.83 35.18 2.01
C TYR A 219 -6.64 35.66 2.86
N MET A 220 -5.80 34.73 3.28
CA MET A 220 -4.62 35.02 4.10
C MET A 220 -3.35 34.69 3.31
N ARG A 221 -2.40 35.63 3.21
CA ARG A 221 -1.18 35.43 2.43
C ARG A 221 0.08 36.01 3.06
N TYR A 222 1.18 35.26 3.09
CA TYR A 222 2.48 35.69 3.60
C TYR A 222 2.46 36.23 5.04
N VAL A 223 1.66 35.61 5.91
CA VAL A 223 1.58 35.99 7.33
C VAL A 223 2.69 35.33 8.14
N ASN A 224 3.25 36.05 9.11
CA ASN A 224 4.24 35.55 10.06
C ASN A 224 3.70 35.63 11.48
N ILE A 225 3.45 34.48 12.10
CA ILE A 225 2.71 34.36 13.35
C ILE A 225 3.60 33.69 14.40
N THR A 226 3.72 34.30 15.57
CA THR A 226 4.32 33.69 16.75
C THR A 226 3.35 33.75 17.92
N THR A 227 2.94 32.61 18.47
CA THR A 227 2.03 32.55 19.62
C THR A 227 2.68 31.82 20.80
N SER A 228 2.31 32.20 22.02
CA SER A 228 2.82 31.57 23.23
C SER A 228 1.78 31.52 24.35
N GLY A 229 1.57 30.36 24.96
CA GLY A 229 0.59 30.11 26.02
C GLY A 229 -0.08 28.74 25.87
N SER A 230 -0.76 28.28 26.93
CA SER A 230 -1.60 27.07 26.78
C SER A 230 -2.68 27.34 25.74
N THR A 231 -2.98 26.37 24.87
CA THR A 231 -3.95 26.50 23.75
C THR A 231 -3.72 27.72 22.85
N ALA A 232 -2.50 28.24 22.79
CA ALA A 232 -2.15 29.42 21.99
C ALA A 232 -1.94 29.06 20.52
N ASP A 233 -2.92 29.35 19.68
CA ASP A 233 -2.98 28.85 18.31
C ASP A 233 -2.42 29.84 17.29
N GLY A 234 -1.82 29.34 16.20
CA GLY A 234 -1.38 30.20 15.11
C GLY A 234 -2.56 30.80 14.36
N ILE A 235 -3.35 29.93 13.73
CA ILE A 235 -4.56 30.28 12.98
C ILE A 235 -5.69 29.38 13.44
N VAL A 236 -6.85 29.98 13.74
CA VAL A 236 -8.07 29.26 14.11
C VAL A 236 -9.19 29.59 13.12
N LEU A 237 -9.86 28.55 12.62
CA LEU A 237 -11.11 28.65 11.89
C LEU A 237 -12.16 27.88 12.68
N SER A 238 -13.20 28.56 13.16
CA SER A 238 -14.35 27.93 13.83
C SER A 238 -15.63 28.29 13.08
N TYR A 239 -16.41 27.26 12.74
CA TYR A 239 -17.65 27.38 11.95
C TYR A 239 -17.48 28.16 10.63
N SER A 240 -16.28 28.13 10.07
CA SER A 240 -15.90 28.95 8.91
C SER A 240 -15.86 28.14 7.62
N THR A 241 -15.98 28.82 6.48
CA THR A 241 -16.03 28.13 5.17
C THR A 241 -15.24 28.83 4.08
N ASN A 242 -14.83 28.06 3.08
CA ASN A 242 -14.26 28.54 1.82
C ASN A 242 -13.10 29.54 1.98
N SER A 243 -12.31 29.39 3.03
CA SER A 243 -11.20 30.29 3.34
C SER A 243 -9.89 29.73 2.78
N THR A 244 -9.00 30.61 2.35
CA THR A 244 -7.73 30.25 1.73
C THR A 244 -6.56 30.82 2.52
N LEU A 245 -5.59 29.96 2.84
CA LEU A 245 -4.26 30.35 3.29
C LEU A 245 -3.25 30.04 2.19
N ASP A 246 -2.49 31.04 1.76
CA ASP A 246 -1.36 30.87 0.83
C ASP A 246 -0.07 31.41 1.47
N LYS A 247 0.75 30.49 1.94
CA LYS A 247 2.03 30.69 2.62
C LYS A 247 1.91 31.43 3.95
N ALA A 248 2.29 30.74 5.02
CA ALA A 248 2.42 31.31 6.36
C ALA A 248 3.65 30.74 7.05
N ASN A 249 4.29 31.54 7.90
CA ASN A 249 5.27 31.06 8.87
C ASN A 249 4.63 31.12 10.24
N ILE A 250 4.42 29.97 10.88
CA ILE A 250 3.69 29.85 12.14
C ILE A 250 4.58 29.16 13.17
N LYS A 251 4.79 29.81 14.31
CA LYS A 251 5.49 29.26 15.46
C LYS A 251 4.60 29.34 16.69
N THR A 252 4.30 28.20 17.32
CA THR A 252 3.48 28.17 18.53
C THR A 252 4.19 27.45 19.68
N THR A 253 4.02 27.96 20.90
CA THR A 253 4.60 27.38 22.11
C THR A 253 3.56 27.32 23.23
N GLY A 254 3.63 26.27 24.06
CA GLY A 254 2.72 26.05 25.19
C GLY A 254 1.90 24.77 25.06
N LEU A 255 1.38 24.28 26.20
CA LEU A 255 0.58 23.06 26.28
C LEU A 255 -0.58 23.12 25.29
N THR A 256 -0.83 22.03 24.55
CA THR A 256 -1.93 21.89 23.58
C THR A 256 -2.02 22.97 22.49
N ALA A 257 -0.98 23.80 22.31
CA ALA A 257 -0.93 24.83 21.27
C ALA A 257 -0.97 24.21 19.86
N ARG A 258 -1.69 24.85 18.93
CA ARG A 258 -1.88 24.34 17.56
C ARG A 258 -1.33 25.32 16.54
N GLY A 259 -0.64 24.82 15.51
CA GLY A 259 -0.24 25.68 14.38
C GLY A 259 -1.48 26.20 13.66
N ILE A 260 -2.32 25.28 13.20
CA ILE A 260 -3.60 25.57 12.57
C ILE A 260 -4.68 24.70 13.21
N PHE A 261 -5.76 25.31 13.66
CA PHE A 261 -6.94 24.63 14.18
C PHE A 261 -8.16 24.93 13.31
N MET A 262 -8.83 23.87 12.86
CA MET A 262 -10.05 23.93 12.05
C MET A 262 -11.15 23.17 12.78
N GLU A 263 -12.18 23.88 13.20
CA GLU A 263 -13.31 23.35 13.93
C GLU A 263 -14.59 23.62 13.14
N TYR A 264 -15.35 22.57 12.81
CA TYR A 264 -16.55 22.67 11.96
C TYR A 264 -16.29 23.47 10.67
N THR A 265 -15.09 23.36 10.12
CA THR A 265 -14.63 24.14 8.96
C THR A 265 -14.74 23.33 7.69
N ASN A 266 -15.28 23.93 6.63
CA ASN A 266 -15.52 23.23 5.37
C ASN A 266 -14.97 23.97 4.15
N TYR A 267 -14.61 23.20 3.12
CA TYR A 267 -14.21 23.71 1.80
C TYR A 267 -13.03 24.69 1.81
N SER A 268 -12.21 24.70 2.86
CA SER A 268 -11.10 25.64 3.00
C SER A 268 -9.80 25.04 2.44
N THR A 269 -8.92 25.90 1.93
CA THR A 269 -7.69 25.49 1.24
C THR A 269 -6.46 26.14 1.88
N PHE A 270 -5.51 25.32 2.32
CA PHE A 270 -4.30 25.74 3.02
C PHE A 270 -3.08 25.26 2.25
N VAL A 271 -2.30 26.19 1.70
CA VAL A 271 -1.15 25.89 0.85
C VAL A 271 0.12 26.53 1.39
N GLY A 272 1.21 25.78 1.49
CA GLY A 272 2.54 26.36 1.69
C GLY A 272 2.83 26.85 3.11
N ALA A 273 2.16 26.33 4.14
CA ALA A 273 2.43 26.74 5.52
C ALA A 273 3.71 26.09 6.06
N ASN A 274 4.55 26.87 6.73
CA ASN A 274 5.70 26.40 7.51
C ASN A 274 5.35 26.53 9.00
N ILE A 275 5.12 25.39 9.65
CA ILE A 275 4.56 25.30 11.00
C ILE A 275 5.57 24.64 11.94
N SER A 276 5.85 25.31 13.06
CA SER A 276 6.67 24.76 14.14
C SER A 276 5.94 24.86 15.48
N THR A 277 5.70 23.72 16.14
CA THR A 277 5.09 23.67 17.47
C THR A 277 6.02 22.98 18.48
N SER A 278 6.02 23.40 19.74
CA SER A 278 6.97 22.86 20.73
C SER A 278 6.42 22.50 22.12
N GLY A 279 5.16 22.78 22.42
CA GLY A 279 4.57 22.39 23.70
C GLY A 279 4.17 20.93 23.78
N GLN A 280 3.99 20.40 24.98
CA GLN A 280 3.40 19.07 25.18
C GLN A 280 1.98 19.02 24.59
N ASP A 281 1.58 17.87 24.04
CA ASP A 281 0.26 17.66 23.42
C ASP A 281 -0.05 18.69 22.32
N SER A 282 0.97 19.27 21.68
CA SER A 282 0.80 20.27 20.62
C SER A 282 0.49 19.63 19.27
N TYR A 283 -0.09 20.42 18.37
CA TYR A 283 -0.49 19.95 17.04
C TYR A 283 0.07 20.85 15.96
N GLY A 284 0.63 20.28 14.89
CA GLY A 284 0.93 21.05 13.69
C GLY A 284 -0.36 21.58 13.07
N ILE A 285 -1.22 20.66 12.65
CA ILE A 285 -2.56 20.95 12.13
C ILE A 285 -3.58 20.03 12.82
N TYR A 286 -4.69 20.59 13.27
CA TYR A 286 -5.79 19.85 13.88
C TYR A 286 -7.13 20.20 13.21
N LEU A 287 -7.80 19.19 12.65
CA LEU A 287 -9.18 19.25 12.14
C LEU A 287 -10.11 18.52 13.09
N LEU A 288 -11.11 19.24 13.59
CA LEU A 288 -12.22 18.72 14.39
C LEU A 288 -13.52 18.90 13.61
N SER A 289 -14.23 17.79 13.38
CA SER A 289 -15.55 17.77 12.72
C SER A 289 -15.60 18.54 11.39
N SER A 290 -14.50 18.53 10.64
CA SER A 290 -14.29 19.37 9.46
C SER A 290 -14.30 18.53 8.17
N LYS A 291 -14.81 19.09 7.07
CA LYS A 291 -15.02 18.34 5.82
C LYS A 291 -14.55 19.06 4.56
N TYR A 292 -14.12 18.28 3.57
CA TYR A 292 -13.78 18.78 2.24
C TYR A 292 -12.70 19.87 2.22
N ASN A 293 -11.82 19.90 3.23
CA ASN A 293 -10.70 20.84 3.25
C ASN A 293 -9.51 20.27 2.48
N ILE A 294 -8.69 21.17 1.93
CA ILE A 294 -7.46 20.84 1.21
C ILE A 294 -6.29 21.42 1.98
N ILE A 295 -5.36 20.57 2.41
CA ILE A 295 -4.08 20.96 2.98
C ILE A 295 -2.99 20.49 2.01
N ASN A 296 -2.17 21.42 1.53
CA ASN A 296 -1.18 21.12 0.50
C ASN A 296 0.17 21.79 0.76
N SER A 297 1.27 21.11 0.41
CA SER A 297 2.59 21.73 0.27
C SER A 297 3.12 22.38 1.56
N SER A 298 2.74 21.86 2.72
CA SER A 298 3.10 22.43 4.02
C SER A 298 4.23 21.65 4.68
N ILE A 299 5.10 22.36 5.41
CA ILE A 299 6.17 21.81 6.23
C ILE A 299 5.74 21.92 7.69
N ILE A 300 5.76 20.80 8.43
CA ILE A 300 5.28 20.71 9.80
C ILE A 300 6.37 20.10 10.66
N ARG A 301 6.77 20.80 11.72
CA ARG A 301 7.72 20.30 12.70
C ARG A 301 7.14 20.38 14.10
N THR A 302 6.98 19.24 14.77
CA THR A 302 6.50 19.17 16.15
C THR A 302 7.59 18.67 17.09
N MET A 303 7.84 19.47 18.14
CA MET A 303 8.95 19.26 19.09
C MET A 303 8.46 18.98 20.52
N GLY A 304 7.15 18.74 20.69
CA GLY A 304 6.53 18.40 21.98
C GLY A 304 6.43 16.89 22.22
N THR A 305 6.42 16.44 23.47
CA THR A 305 5.98 15.09 23.81
C THR A 305 4.48 14.96 23.55
N LEU A 306 4.00 13.78 23.14
CA LEU A 306 2.58 13.56 22.80
C LEU A 306 2.03 14.51 21.70
N SER A 307 2.92 15.10 20.90
CA SER A 307 2.55 16.02 19.83
C SER A 307 2.20 15.29 18.52
N TYR A 308 1.33 15.91 17.73
CA TYR A 308 0.84 15.37 16.46
C TYR A 308 1.24 16.27 15.30
N GLY A 309 1.74 15.70 14.21
CA GLY A 309 1.94 16.47 12.97
C GLY A 309 0.61 16.95 12.41
N VAL A 310 -0.26 16.01 12.07
CA VAL A 310 -1.64 16.25 11.60
C VAL A 310 -2.62 15.34 12.34
N LEU A 311 -3.65 15.94 12.94
CA LEU A 311 -4.76 15.24 13.58
C LEU A 311 -6.07 15.52 12.85
N LEU A 312 -6.79 14.46 12.48
CA LEU A 312 -8.18 14.50 12.05
C LEU A 312 -9.04 13.77 13.08
N TRP A 313 -10.02 14.49 13.62
CA TRP A 313 -10.96 13.99 14.63
C TRP A 313 -12.40 14.23 14.13
N TYR A 314 -13.18 13.17 13.97
CA TYR A 314 -14.53 13.21 13.35
C TYR A 314 -14.58 13.92 11.97
N SER A 315 -13.45 13.94 11.25
CA SER A 315 -13.29 14.75 10.04
C SER A 315 -13.34 13.89 8.80
N GLN A 316 -14.03 14.35 7.75
CA GLN A 316 -14.39 13.51 6.61
C GLN A 316 -14.02 14.13 5.27
N SER A 317 -13.64 13.31 4.30
CA SER A 317 -13.43 13.74 2.91
C SER A 317 -12.43 14.89 2.73
N ASN A 318 -11.44 15.01 3.62
CA ASN A 318 -10.38 16.00 3.49
C ASN A 318 -9.22 15.47 2.64
N LYS A 319 -8.54 16.36 1.92
CA LYS A 319 -7.33 16.05 1.14
C LYS A 319 -6.10 16.67 1.80
N ILE A 320 -5.13 15.84 2.10
CA ILE A 320 -3.83 16.21 2.67
C ILE A 320 -2.77 15.74 1.68
N ASP A 321 -2.09 16.66 1.02
CA ASP A 321 -1.22 16.35 -0.13
C ASP A 321 0.12 17.08 -0.03
N ARG A 322 1.21 16.43 -0.43
CA ARG A 322 2.57 17.04 -0.47
C ARG A 322 2.98 17.71 0.85
N ILE A 323 2.63 17.12 1.99
CA ILE A 323 3.07 17.62 3.29
C ILE A 323 4.37 16.93 3.73
N ASN A 324 5.23 17.66 4.43
CA ASN A 324 6.45 17.13 5.05
C ASN A 324 6.35 17.30 6.56
N ILE A 325 6.22 16.17 7.28
CA ILE A 325 6.11 16.13 8.74
C ILE A 325 7.42 15.63 9.34
N THR A 326 7.91 16.32 10.36
CA THR A 326 8.99 15.84 11.24
C THR A 326 8.54 15.90 12.70
N THR A 327 8.58 14.77 13.42
CA THR A 327 8.32 14.69 14.87
C THR A 327 9.54 14.18 15.62
N ALA A 328 9.86 14.78 16.77
CA ALA A 328 11.18 14.59 17.42
C ALA A 328 11.16 14.10 18.88
N LYS A 329 10.00 13.97 19.54
CA LYS A 329 9.92 13.56 20.96
C LYS A 329 8.99 12.38 21.20
N LYS A 330 9.04 11.79 22.40
CA LYS A 330 8.28 10.58 22.80
C LYS A 330 6.79 10.61 22.40
N GLN A 331 6.29 9.48 21.87
CA GLN A 331 4.87 9.24 21.57
C GLN A 331 4.26 10.31 20.66
N THR A 332 4.88 10.57 19.51
CA THR A 332 4.47 11.66 18.60
C THR A 332 3.97 11.13 17.27
N PRO A 333 2.65 10.92 17.11
CA PRO A 333 2.11 10.50 15.83
C PRO A 333 2.40 11.53 14.73
N GLY A 334 2.86 11.06 13.57
CA GLY A 334 3.00 11.94 12.41
C GLY A 334 1.62 12.39 11.93
N VAL A 335 0.78 11.41 11.55
CA VAL A 335 -0.60 11.60 11.13
C VAL A 335 -1.51 10.69 11.95
N TYR A 336 -2.61 11.24 12.46
CA TYR A 336 -3.60 10.50 13.23
C TYR A 336 -5.02 10.78 12.75
N PHE A 337 -5.74 9.75 12.33
CA PHE A 337 -7.14 9.80 11.94
C PHE A 337 -7.98 9.04 12.96
N TYR A 338 -8.93 9.73 13.57
CA TYR A 338 -9.85 9.15 14.53
C TYR A 338 -11.29 9.40 14.14
N LEU A 339 -12.06 8.32 14.00
CA LEU A 339 -13.45 8.35 13.54
C LEU A 339 -13.61 9.22 12.28
N SER A 340 -12.64 9.12 11.39
CA SER A 340 -12.44 10.05 10.26
C SER A 340 -12.42 9.25 8.96
N ALA A 341 -13.47 9.42 8.15
CA ALA A 341 -13.71 8.58 6.97
C ALA A 341 -13.53 9.32 5.64
N GLY A 342 -13.12 8.60 4.60
CA GLY A 342 -13.05 9.14 3.23
C GLY A 342 -11.93 10.15 2.99
N ASN A 343 -10.94 10.27 3.89
CA ASN A 343 -9.86 11.24 3.74
C ASN A 343 -8.74 10.68 2.84
N ASN A 344 -8.02 11.57 2.16
CA ASN A 344 -6.90 11.23 1.28
C ASN A 344 -5.62 11.89 1.79
N LEU A 345 -4.64 11.07 2.18
CA LEU A 345 -3.26 11.47 2.41
C LEU A 345 -2.40 11.04 1.21
N SER A 346 -1.83 11.98 0.48
CA SER A 346 -1.06 11.66 -0.74
C SER A 346 0.25 12.43 -0.89
N SER A 347 1.18 11.84 -1.64
CA SER A 347 2.45 12.49 -2.07
C SER A 347 3.27 13.10 -0.93
N SER A 348 3.17 12.55 0.28
CA SER A 348 3.63 13.19 1.51
C SER A 348 4.80 12.45 2.14
N GLN A 349 5.55 13.15 2.98
CA GLN A 349 6.66 12.58 3.75
C GLN A 349 6.40 12.70 5.25
N VAL A 350 6.61 11.60 5.98
CA VAL A 350 6.47 11.55 7.44
C VAL A 350 7.76 11.00 8.04
N ASN A 351 8.55 11.87 8.66
CA ASN A 351 9.79 11.55 9.33
C ASN A 351 9.57 11.50 10.86
N ILE A 352 9.82 10.35 11.47
CA ILE A 352 9.68 10.14 12.91
C ILE A 352 11.08 9.84 13.46
N SER A 353 11.57 10.71 14.35
CA SER A 353 12.84 10.52 15.05
C SER A 353 12.64 10.29 16.55
N SER A 354 11.51 9.69 16.93
CA SER A 354 11.09 9.50 18.31
C SER A 354 10.81 8.04 18.67
N PHE A 355 10.78 7.75 19.97
CA PHE A 355 10.48 6.41 20.50
C PHE A 355 9.01 6.26 20.91
N ASN A 356 8.49 5.04 20.85
CA ASN A 356 7.08 4.69 21.15
C ASN A 356 6.08 5.47 20.29
N SER A 357 6.39 5.62 19.01
CA SER A 357 5.64 6.48 18.09
C SER A 357 5.14 5.71 16.87
N THR A 358 4.11 6.26 16.26
CA THR A 358 3.49 5.75 15.04
C THR A 358 3.58 6.82 13.95
N ALA A 359 4.05 6.49 12.74
CA ALA A 359 4.09 7.51 11.69
C ALA A 359 2.68 7.87 11.22
N ILE A 360 1.85 6.87 10.91
CA ILE A 360 0.46 7.07 10.48
C ILE A 360 -0.46 6.10 11.22
N TYR A 361 -1.48 6.62 11.88
CA TYR A 361 -2.41 5.82 12.68
C TYR A 361 -3.85 6.13 12.31
N LEU A 362 -4.60 5.12 11.88
CA LEU A 362 -6.03 5.18 11.61
C LEU A 362 -6.74 4.33 12.66
N LEU A 363 -7.62 4.97 13.44
CA LEU A 363 -8.45 4.33 14.44
C LEU A 363 -9.92 4.58 14.14
N LEU A 364 -10.71 3.49 14.08
CA LEU A 364 -12.15 3.55 13.79
C LEU A 364 -12.44 4.38 12.52
N SER A 365 -11.54 4.32 11.55
CA SER A 365 -11.50 5.22 10.40
C SER A 365 -11.59 4.42 9.12
N SER A 366 -12.59 4.69 8.30
CA SER A 366 -12.91 3.88 7.13
C SER A 366 -12.75 4.62 5.80
N ASN A 367 -12.54 3.86 4.73
CA ASN A 367 -12.53 4.37 3.36
C ASN A 367 -11.49 5.47 3.11
N ASN A 368 -10.39 5.51 3.88
CA ASN A 368 -9.32 6.48 3.67
C ASN A 368 -8.30 5.94 2.64
N THR A 369 -7.66 6.85 1.93
CA THR A 369 -6.57 6.53 0.99
C THR A 369 -5.26 7.13 1.46
N ILE A 370 -4.22 6.31 1.51
CA ILE A 370 -2.82 6.68 1.73
C ILE A 370 -2.07 6.32 0.44
N GLU A 371 -1.72 7.30 -0.39
CA GLU A 371 -1.11 7.06 -1.71
C GLU A 371 0.21 7.80 -1.91
N SER A 372 1.25 7.10 -2.37
CA SER A 372 2.56 7.70 -2.64
C SER A 372 3.16 8.43 -1.43
N VAL A 373 2.97 7.87 -0.23
CA VAL A 373 3.50 8.43 1.01
C VAL A 373 4.83 7.77 1.37
N TYR A 374 5.82 8.56 1.75
CA TYR A 374 7.11 8.10 2.26
C TYR A 374 7.16 8.25 3.78
N VAL A 375 7.13 7.12 4.49
CA VAL A 375 7.34 7.04 5.93
C VAL A 375 8.79 6.68 6.20
N ASN A 376 9.46 7.47 7.04
CA ASN A 376 10.81 7.20 7.52
C ASN A 376 10.83 7.27 9.04
N ILE A 377 11.16 6.15 9.67
CA ILE A 377 11.35 6.05 11.11
C ILE A 377 12.84 5.75 11.34
N SER A 378 13.50 6.60 12.12
CA SER A 378 14.93 6.48 12.41
C SER A 378 15.22 6.74 13.89
N GLY A 379 16.09 5.95 14.51
CA GLY A 379 16.60 6.20 15.85
C GLY A 379 17.12 4.93 16.54
N ILE A 380 17.81 5.09 17.66
CA ILE A 380 18.32 3.98 18.48
C ILE A 380 17.67 4.09 19.85
N TYR A 381 16.70 3.22 20.14
CA TYR A 381 15.94 3.25 21.38
C TYR A 381 15.67 1.82 21.87
N ILE A 382 16.44 1.41 22.88
CA ILE A 382 16.23 0.16 23.61
C ILE A 382 14.83 0.19 24.26
N ASN A 383 14.11 -0.93 24.25
CA ASN A 383 12.74 -1.08 24.79
C ASN A 383 11.68 -0.20 24.10
N SER A 384 11.89 0.16 22.83
CA SER A 384 10.92 0.94 22.05
C SER A 384 10.02 0.08 21.17
N ARG A 385 8.79 0.56 20.95
CA ARG A 385 7.86 0.03 19.94
C ARG A 385 7.60 1.09 18.88
N VAL A 386 7.76 0.76 17.60
CA VAL A 386 7.50 1.70 16.50
C VAL A 386 6.59 1.09 15.46
N TYR A 387 5.76 1.95 14.85
CA TYR A 387 4.81 1.54 13.82
C TYR A 387 4.90 2.47 12.62
N GLY A 388 5.08 1.92 11.42
CA GLY A 388 4.98 2.68 10.18
C GLY A 388 3.56 3.16 9.95
N ILE A 389 2.69 2.25 9.52
CA ILE A 389 1.26 2.53 9.30
C ILE A 389 0.43 1.55 10.11
N VAL A 390 -0.56 2.05 10.85
CA VAL A 390 -1.49 1.21 11.62
C VAL A 390 -2.93 1.47 11.20
N LEU A 391 -3.64 0.38 10.96
CA LEU A 391 -5.09 0.33 10.83
C LEU A 391 -5.63 -0.44 12.03
N ASN A 392 -6.36 0.24 12.91
CA ASN A 392 -6.95 -0.36 14.10
C ASN A 392 -8.47 -0.15 14.06
N GLN A 393 -9.23 -1.23 14.12
CA GLN A 393 -10.69 -1.19 14.02
C GLN A 393 -11.17 -0.40 12.78
N SER A 394 -10.43 -0.53 11.68
CA SER A 394 -10.55 0.35 10.51
C SER A 394 -10.80 -0.46 9.25
N SER A 395 -11.72 0.00 8.40
CA SER A 395 -12.20 -0.79 7.27
C SER A 395 -12.17 -0.07 5.93
N GLY A 396 -11.98 -0.82 4.85
CA GLY A 396 -12.04 -0.28 3.49
C GLY A 396 -10.94 0.73 3.14
N ASN A 397 -9.85 0.79 3.90
CA ASN A 397 -8.76 1.74 3.64
C ASN A 397 -7.81 1.19 2.58
N ALA A 398 -7.20 2.10 1.81
CA ALA A 398 -6.26 1.78 0.75
C ALA A 398 -4.88 2.41 1.00
N ILE A 399 -3.84 1.57 1.08
CA ILE A 399 -2.43 1.96 1.11
C ILE A 399 -1.82 1.62 -0.25
N LYS A 400 -1.46 2.62 -1.04
CA LYS A 400 -1.04 2.46 -2.45
C LYS A 400 0.30 3.13 -2.70
N LYS A 401 1.20 2.48 -3.44
CA LYS A 401 2.48 3.07 -3.91
C LYS A 401 3.32 3.74 -2.81
N SER A 402 3.10 3.35 -1.55
CA SER A 402 3.69 4.02 -0.40
C SER A 402 4.93 3.26 0.04
N THR A 403 5.90 3.98 0.59
CA THR A 403 7.13 3.39 1.12
C THR A 403 7.18 3.58 2.62
N VAL A 404 7.39 2.50 3.36
CA VAL A 404 7.67 2.51 4.79
C VAL A 404 9.11 2.08 4.99
N SER A 405 9.92 2.92 5.61
CA SER A 405 11.31 2.61 5.99
C SER A 405 11.45 2.76 7.50
N ILE A 406 11.84 1.69 8.17
CA ILE A 406 12.16 1.66 9.59
C ILE A 406 13.63 1.28 9.72
N ASN A 407 14.44 2.16 10.29
CA ASN A 407 15.88 1.96 10.45
C ASN A 407 16.30 2.25 11.90
N GLY A 408 17.19 1.43 12.45
CA GLY A 408 17.81 1.67 13.76
C GLY A 408 17.52 0.56 14.77
N ASN A 409 17.89 0.76 16.03
CA ASN A 409 17.72 -0.28 17.05
C ASN A 409 16.42 -0.07 17.82
N HIS A 410 15.37 -0.78 17.43
CA HIS A 410 14.05 -0.74 18.06
C HIS A 410 13.68 -2.13 18.54
N SER A 411 13.15 -2.28 19.76
CA SER A 411 12.76 -3.60 20.26
C SER A 411 11.69 -4.22 19.38
N LEU A 412 10.54 -3.56 19.18
CA LEU A 412 9.49 -4.05 18.28
C LEU A 412 9.24 -3.04 17.16
N ALA A 413 9.16 -3.53 15.93
CA ALA A 413 8.81 -2.70 14.79
C ALA A 413 7.81 -3.40 13.87
N TYR A 414 6.85 -2.62 13.39
CA TYR A 414 5.83 -3.05 12.44
C TYR A 414 5.83 -2.08 11.27
N GLY A 415 6.13 -2.57 10.06
CA GLY A 415 6.03 -1.77 8.84
C GLY A 415 4.58 -1.32 8.63
N ILE A 416 3.67 -2.28 8.46
CA ILE A 416 2.23 -2.04 8.44
C ILE A 416 1.53 -3.02 9.39
N ARG A 417 0.64 -2.51 10.25
CA ARG A 417 -0.15 -3.31 11.20
C ARG A 417 -1.64 -3.14 10.95
N LEU A 418 -2.35 -4.25 10.77
CA LEU A 418 -3.81 -4.33 10.71
C LEU A 418 -4.28 -5.11 11.94
N TYR A 419 -5.16 -4.51 12.73
CA TYR A 419 -5.74 -5.13 13.91
C TYR A 419 -7.25 -4.88 13.96
N ASN A 420 -8.04 -5.94 14.13
CA ASN A 420 -9.50 -5.87 14.11
C ASN A 420 -10.05 -5.10 12.89
N SER A 421 -9.43 -5.28 11.72
CA SER A 421 -9.60 -4.40 10.55
C SER A 421 -10.00 -5.20 9.32
N THR A 422 -10.94 -4.67 8.52
CA THR A 422 -11.57 -5.46 7.44
C THR A 422 -11.53 -4.77 6.07
N GLY A 423 -11.39 -5.55 5.00
CA GLY A 423 -11.53 -5.04 3.64
C GLY A 423 -10.47 -3.99 3.23
N ASN A 424 -9.31 -3.96 3.87
CA ASN A 424 -8.26 -2.99 3.55
C ASN A 424 -7.36 -3.53 2.43
N VAL A 425 -6.80 -2.62 1.61
CA VAL A 425 -5.95 -2.96 0.48
C VAL A 425 -4.57 -2.31 0.64
N ILE A 426 -3.53 -3.14 0.67
CA ILE A 426 -2.13 -2.72 0.56
C ILE A 426 -1.67 -3.11 -0.84
N SER A 427 -1.27 -2.14 -1.67
CA SER A 427 -0.88 -2.43 -3.05
C SER A 427 0.29 -1.60 -3.57
N SER A 428 1.12 -2.22 -4.40
CA SER A 428 2.28 -1.58 -5.06
C SER A 428 3.22 -0.84 -4.11
N SER A 429 3.25 -1.25 -2.83
CA SER A 429 3.95 -0.53 -1.76
C SER A 429 5.31 -1.18 -1.48
N LYS A 430 6.21 -0.45 -0.83
CA LYS A 430 7.53 -0.93 -0.41
C LYS A 430 7.66 -0.82 1.11
N ILE A 431 7.98 -1.91 1.78
CA ILE A 431 8.20 -1.94 3.22
C ILE A 431 9.62 -2.42 3.47
N ASN A 432 10.44 -1.59 4.12
CA ASN A 432 11.79 -1.95 4.57
C ASN A 432 11.86 -1.78 6.09
N ALA A 433 12.07 -2.86 6.83
CA ALA A 433 12.22 -2.83 8.27
C ALA A 433 13.59 -3.43 8.65
N ASN A 434 14.55 -2.55 8.97
CA ASN A 434 15.92 -2.91 9.27
C ASN A 434 16.26 -2.52 10.70
N THR A 435 16.27 -3.51 11.60
CA THR A 435 16.51 -3.26 13.02
C THR A 435 17.36 -4.34 13.67
N ASN A 436 18.33 -3.94 14.48
CA ASN A 436 19.22 -4.86 15.21
C ASN A 436 18.61 -5.24 16.57
N SER A 437 17.48 -5.96 16.54
CA SER A 437 16.69 -6.28 17.73
C SER A 437 16.55 -7.77 17.95
N SER A 438 16.54 -8.18 19.23
CA SER A 438 16.21 -9.51 19.72
C SER A 438 14.70 -9.71 19.95
N TYR A 439 13.82 -8.92 19.31
CA TYR A 439 12.40 -9.24 19.26
C TYR A 439 11.93 -9.32 17.80
N ARG A 440 10.71 -9.83 17.60
CA ARG A 440 10.11 -9.98 16.28
C ARG A 440 9.87 -8.64 15.59
N ILE A 441 10.31 -8.56 14.35
CA ILE A 441 10.18 -7.40 13.47
C ILE A 441 9.32 -7.83 12.31
N HIS A 442 8.23 -7.11 12.10
CA HIS A 442 7.22 -7.47 11.11
C HIS A 442 7.24 -6.48 9.94
N GLY A 443 7.33 -7.00 8.72
CA GLY A 443 7.03 -6.22 7.52
C GLY A 443 5.56 -5.82 7.51
N ILE A 444 4.67 -6.80 7.42
CA ILE A 444 3.22 -6.64 7.56
C ILE A 444 2.71 -7.57 8.64
N TYR A 445 1.84 -7.06 9.51
CA TYR A 445 1.19 -7.81 10.57
C TYR A 445 -0.32 -7.67 10.46
N VAL A 446 -1.03 -8.78 10.31
CA VAL A 446 -2.49 -8.83 10.20
C VAL A 446 -3.04 -9.76 11.27
N ASP A 447 -3.91 -9.27 12.13
CA ASP A 447 -4.46 -10.07 13.24
C ASP A 447 -5.91 -9.69 13.56
N TYR A 448 -6.75 -10.69 13.85
CA TYR A 448 -8.20 -10.55 14.01
C TYR A 448 -8.85 -9.74 12.87
N SER A 449 -8.35 -9.88 11.65
CA SER A 449 -8.60 -8.92 10.56
C SER A 449 -8.91 -9.64 9.27
N SER A 450 -10.14 -9.55 8.75
CA SER A 450 -10.61 -10.37 7.62
C SER A 450 -10.80 -9.60 6.30
N GLY A 451 -10.70 -10.31 5.17
CA GLY A 451 -11.00 -9.76 3.84
C GLY A 451 -10.00 -8.71 3.36
N ASN A 452 -8.78 -8.70 3.91
CA ASN A 452 -7.74 -7.76 3.52
C ASN A 452 -7.00 -8.27 2.27
N LYS A 453 -6.44 -7.36 1.47
CA LYS A 453 -5.67 -7.68 0.26
C LYS A 453 -4.27 -7.06 0.33
N ILE A 454 -3.25 -7.87 0.06
CA ILE A 454 -1.86 -7.46 -0.15
C ILE A 454 -1.49 -7.81 -1.59
N ASP A 455 -1.15 -6.80 -2.40
CA ASP A 455 -0.95 -6.97 -3.84
C ASP A 455 0.32 -6.27 -4.31
N SER A 456 1.13 -6.91 -5.14
CA SER A 456 2.23 -6.27 -5.85
C SER A 456 3.21 -5.52 -4.91
N THR A 457 3.34 -5.99 -3.68
CA THR A 457 4.04 -5.28 -2.60
C THR A 457 5.43 -5.87 -2.41
N LYS A 458 6.44 -5.02 -2.15
CA LYS A 458 7.82 -5.43 -1.88
C LYS A 458 8.11 -5.28 -0.39
N ILE A 459 8.52 -6.35 0.27
CA ILE A 459 8.79 -6.40 1.70
C ILE A 459 10.24 -6.87 1.89
N ALA A 460 11.03 -6.07 2.60
CA ALA A 460 12.38 -6.39 3.02
C ALA A 460 12.48 -6.24 4.54
N VAL A 461 12.89 -7.29 5.25
CA VAL A 461 13.08 -7.26 6.71
C VAL A 461 14.47 -7.77 7.04
N THR A 462 15.24 -6.97 7.77
CA THR A 462 16.56 -7.32 8.29
C THR A 462 16.54 -7.19 9.80
N ALA A 463 16.62 -8.31 10.52
CA ALA A 463 16.62 -8.35 11.99
C ALA A 463 17.13 -9.70 12.50
N MET A 464 17.35 -9.84 13.81
CA MET A 464 17.61 -11.18 14.39
C MET A 464 16.36 -12.04 14.27
N TYR A 465 15.16 -11.47 14.46
CA TYR A 465 13.88 -12.18 14.31
C TYR A 465 13.00 -11.45 13.31
N ALA A 466 13.12 -11.83 12.05
CA ALA A 466 12.45 -11.18 10.94
C ALA A 466 11.21 -11.97 10.49
N VAL A 467 10.08 -11.29 10.37
CA VAL A 467 8.85 -11.85 9.81
C VAL A 467 8.39 -10.96 8.66
N GLY A 468 8.32 -11.51 7.45
CA GLY A 468 7.87 -10.76 6.28
C GLY A 468 6.40 -10.38 6.41
N ILE A 469 5.54 -11.40 6.48
CA ILE A 469 4.10 -11.23 6.72
C ILE A 469 3.68 -12.15 7.87
N TYR A 470 2.96 -11.60 8.83
CA TYR A 470 2.24 -12.37 9.84
C TYR A 470 0.74 -12.31 9.57
N LEU A 471 0.09 -13.47 9.55
CA LEU A 471 -1.36 -13.64 9.50
C LEU A 471 -1.81 -14.43 10.75
N GLY A 472 -2.54 -13.74 11.63
CA GLY A 472 -3.10 -14.31 12.84
C GLY A 472 -4.52 -14.84 12.66
N SER A 473 -5.24 -14.94 13.78
CA SER A 473 -6.57 -15.54 13.84
C SER A 473 -7.56 -14.85 12.90
N GLU A 474 -8.35 -15.65 12.18
CA GLU A 474 -9.45 -15.19 11.31
C GLU A 474 -9.04 -14.18 10.21
N SER A 475 -7.83 -14.33 9.67
CA SER A 475 -7.24 -13.34 8.77
C SER A 475 -7.86 -13.29 7.36
N ASN A 476 -8.34 -14.39 6.78
CA ASN A 476 -8.99 -14.46 5.45
C ASN A 476 -8.43 -13.42 4.44
N THR A 477 -7.11 -13.39 4.28
CA THR A 477 -6.34 -12.38 3.59
C THR A 477 -5.86 -12.92 2.24
N THR A 478 -5.95 -12.08 1.20
CA THR A 478 -5.44 -12.42 -0.14
C THR A 478 -4.10 -11.74 -0.38
N ILE A 479 -3.05 -12.53 -0.58
CA ILE A 479 -1.69 -12.12 -0.93
C ILE A 479 -1.43 -12.48 -2.40
N THR A 480 -1.05 -11.49 -3.19
CA THR A 480 -0.86 -11.61 -4.65
C THR A 480 0.38 -10.85 -5.09
N ALA A 481 1.15 -11.40 -6.05
CA ALA A 481 2.27 -10.71 -6.72
C ALA A 481 3.31 -10.06 -5.76
N THR A 482 3.47 -10.61 -4.56
CA THR A 482 4.25 -9.98 -3.48
C THR A 482 5.66 -10.55 -3.43
N ASN A 483 6.66 -9.68 -3.24
CA ASN A 483 8.07 -10.09 -3.10
C ASN A 483 8.51 -9.87 -1.66
N ILE A 484 8.87 -10.94 -0.97
CA ILE A 484 9.33 -10.95 0.41
C ILE A 484 10.82 -11.30 0.41
N SER A 485 11.62 -10.51 1.12
CA SER A 485 13.05 -10.72 1.31
C SER A 485 13.39 -10.60 2.80
N ILE A 486 13.92 -11.67 3.37
CA ILE A 486 14.31 -11.73 4.77
C ILE A 486 15.82 -11.93 4.86
N ASN A 487 16.47 -11.09 5.66
CA ASN A 487 17.88 -11.21 5.99
C ASN A 487 18.05 -11.28 7.51
N GLU A 488 18.17 -12.49 8.04
CA GLU A 488 18.38 -12.72 9.46
C GLU A 488 19.82 -12.36 9.86
N THR A 489 19.96 -11.59 10.93
CA THR A 489 21.27 -11.27 11.52
C THR A 489 21.61 -12.26 12.64
N PRO A 490 22.88 -12.69 12.80
CA PRO A 490 23.28 -13.68 13.81
C PRO A 490 22.83 -13.30 15.22
N SER A 491 22.20 -14.24 15.94
CA SER A 491 21.58 -13.97 17.25
C SER A 491 22.52 -14.20 18.44
N GLY A 492 23.68 -14.83 18.23
CA GLY A 492 24.69 -15.12 19.27
C GLY A 492 24.19 -15.94 20.48
N SER A 493 22.93 -16.38 20.46
CA SER A 493 22.23 -17.03 21.57
C SER A 493 21.67 -18.37 21.11
N SER A 494 21.79 -19.39 21.95
CA SER A 494 21.44 -20.79 21.67
C SER A 494 19.92 -21.08 21.61
N GLY A 495 19.09 -20.04 21.49
CA GLY A 495 17.64 -20.18 21.39
C GLY A 495 17.21 -20.53 19.97
N HIS A 496 16.41 -21.58 19.80
CA HIS A 496 15.67 -21.85 18.55
C HIS A 496 14.73 -20.69 18.27
N ILE A 497 15.20 -19.71 17.50
CA ILE A 497 14.38 -18.57 17.12
C ILE A 497 14.44 -18.47 15.61
N ILE A 498 13.26 -18.42 15.01
CA ILE A 498 13.04 -18.73 13.60
C ILE A 498 12.55 -17.47 12.90
N SER A 499 13.29 -17.02 11.89
CA SER A 499 12.82 -15.97 10.98
C SER A 499 11.94 -16.57 9.88
N ASN A 500 10.88 -15.86 9.51
CA ASN A 500 9.80 -16.38 8.66
C ASN A 500 9.54 -15.47 7.45
N GLY A 501 9.40 -16.06 6.27
CA GLY A 501 8.86 -15.34 5.12
C GLY A 501 7.40 -14.97 5.36
N ILE A 502 6.57 -15.98 5.60
CA ILE A 502 5.17 -15.83 6.02
C ILE A 502 4.95 -16.70 7.26
N MET A 503 4.30 -16.14 8.29
CA MET A 503 3.89 -16.86 9.49
C MET A 503 2.36 -16.87 9.59
N LEU A 504 1.77 -18.05 9.70
CA LEU A 504 0.35 -18.31 9.83
C LEU A 504 0.06 -18.88 11.22
N GLU A 505 -0.72 -18.20 12.03
CA GLU A 505 -1.02 -18.60 13.40
C GLU A 505 -2.54 -18.60 13.62
N PHE A 506 -3.12 -19.81 13.69
CA PHE A 506 -4.58 -20.03 13.70
C PHE A 506 -5.30 -19.33 12.54
N ALA A 507 -4.61 -19.19 11.41
CA ALA A 507 -5.11 -18.51 10.23
C ALA A 507 -6.12 -19.40 9.48
N SER A 508 -7.06 -18.77 8.77
CA SER A 508 -8.10 -19.50 8.04
C SER A 508 -8.58 -18.76 6.81
N GLY A 509 -8.65 -19.49 5.69
CA GLY A 509 -9.17 -18.99 4.41
C GLY A 509 -8.20 -18.13 3.60
N ASP A 510 -6.95 -17.97 4.05
CA ASP A 510 -5.95 -17.16 3.38
C ASP A 510 -5.53 -17.72 2.02
N ARG A 511 -5.29 -16.81 1.08
CA ARG A 511 -4.89 -17.13 -0.30
C ARG A 511 -3.57 -16.44 -0.62
N ILE A 512 -2.54 -17.24 -0.83
CA ILE A 512 -1.19 -16.79 -1.19
C ILE A 512 -0.96 -17.19 -2.64
N SER A 513 -0.69 -16.21 -3.52
CA SER A 513 -0.50 -16.50 -4.93
C SER A 513 0.55 -15.62 -5.61
N SER A 514 1.24 -16.15 -6.63
CA SER A 514 2.24 -15.40 -7.42
C SER A 514 3.29 -14.70 -6.54
N THR A 515 3.64 -15.30 -5.40
CA THR A 515 4.46 -14.67 -4.36
C THR A 515 5.88 -15.22 -4.42
N LYS A 516 6.88 -14.36 -4.21
CA LYS A 516 8.30 -14.73 -4.17
C LYS A 516 8.82 -14.51 -2.77
N ILE A 517 9.40 -15.53 -2.16
CA ILE A 517 9.96 -15.51 -0.81
C ILE A 517 11.44 -15.87 -0.92
N ASN A 518 12.32 -14.91 -0.60
CA ASN A 518 13.76 -15.12 -0.53
C ASN A 518 14.23 -14.92 0.91
N ILE A 519 14.89 -15.91 1.49
CA ILE A 519 15.35 -15.85 2.88
C ILE A 519 16.83 -16.24 2.98
N THR A 520 17.59 -15.44 3.73
CA THR A 520 18.95 -15.75 4.17
C THR A 520 19.01 -15.70 5.70
N GLY A 521 19.52 -16.74 6.35
CA GLY A 521 19.59 -16.77 7.82
C GLY A 521 20.25 -17.99 8.45
N GLU A 522 20.19 -18.08 9.78
CA GLU A 522 20.65 -19.23 10.56
C GLU A 522 19.54 -20.27 10.70
N THR A 523 18.37 -19.89 11.23
CA THR A 523 17.24 -20.81 11.40
C THR A 523 16.00 -20.16 10.82
N VAL A 524 15.52 -20.67 9.69
CA VAL A 524 14.55 -19.94 8.87
C VAL A 524 13.50 -20.82 8.22
N ASP A 525 12.27 -20.31 8.18
CA ASP A 525 11.17 -20.94 7.47
C ASP A 525 10.66 -20.05 6.34
N GLY A 526 10.43 -20.63 5.16
CA GLY A 526 9.77 -19.94 4.06
C GLY A 526 8.34 -19.56 4.45
N ILE A 527 7.56 -20.57 4.82
CA ILE A 527 6.22 -20.43 5.38
C ILE A 527 6.09 -21.31 6.61
N LEU A 528 5.76 -20.70 7.74
CA LEU A 528 5.44 -21.38 9.00
C LEU A 528 3.93 -21.37 9.23
N SER A 529 3.36 -22.52 9.59
CA SER A 529 1.97 -22.65 10.04
C SER A 529 1.83 -23.31 11.40
N ILE A 530 1.11 -22.63 12.29
CA ILE A 530 0.69 -23.10 13.61
C ILE A 530 -0.83 -23.28 13.57
N ALA A 531 -1.28 -24.51 13.30
CA ALA A 531 -2.69 -24.91 13.29
C ALA A 531 -3.61 -24.06 12.38
N SER A 532 -3.19 -23.83 11.12
CA SER A 532 -3.97 -23.07 10.14
C SER A 532 -4.83 -23.99 9.25
N SER A 533 -5.93 -23.46 8.70
CA SER A 533 -6.90 -24.25 7.93
C SER A 533 -7.31 -23.58 6.63
N ASN A 534 -7.70 -24.37 5.62
CA ASN A 534 -8.21 -23.87 4.34
C ASN A 534 -7.28 -22.87 3.64
N ILE A 535 -5.96 -23.07 3.77
CA ILE A 535 -4.95 -22.21 3.17
C ILE A 535 -4.76 -22.62 1.71
N SER A 536 -4.70 -21.64 0.81
CA SER A 536 -4.40 -21.86 -0.61
C SER A 536 -3.09 -21.19 -0.98
N ILE A 537 -2.12 -21.97 -1.46
CA ILE A 537 -0.82 -21.47 -1.93
C ILE A 537 -0.66 -21.83 -3.42
N VAL A 538 -0.53 -20.84 -4.29
CA VAL A 538 -0.53 -21.04 -5.75
C VAL A 538 0.61 -20.27 -6.43
N SER A 539 1.34 -20.88 -7.37
CA SER A 539 2.39 -20.21 -8.16
C SER A 539 3.36 -19.41 -7.28
N THR A 540 3.86 -20.04 -6.21
CA THR A 540 4.70 -19.38 -5.20
C THR A 540 6.12 -19.94 -5.25
N ASP A 541 7.10 -19.04 -5.36
CA ASP A 541 8.52 -19.37 -5.39
C ASP A 541 9.13 -19.11 -4.01
N ILE A 542 9.68 -20.14 -3.37
CA ILE A 542 10.36 -20.08 -2.08
C ILE A 542 11.82 -20.46 -2.28
N LYS A 543 12.73 -19.55 -1.95
CA LYS A 543 14.17 -19.76 -1.98
C LYS A 543 14.78 -19.44 -0.63
N ILE A 544 15.46 -20.42 -0.05
CA ILE A 544 16.07 -20.31 1.27
C ILE A 544 17.56 -20.66 1.19
N ASN A 545 18.38 -19.82 1.81
CA ASN A 545 19.79 -20.09 2.06
C ASN A 545 20.05 -19.99 3.57
N SER A 546 20.26 -21.13 4.22
CA SER A 546 20.42 -21.22 5.65
C SER A 546 21.82 -21.70 6.05
N THR A 547 22.32 -21.26 7.21
CA THR A 547 23.56 -21.75 7.81
C THR A 547 23.35 -22.76 8.92
N ASN A 548 22.11 -22.96 9.38
CA ASN A 548 21.76 -24.01 10.35
C ASN A 548 20.51 -24.76 9.86
N GLN A 549 19.33 -24.54 10.45
CA GLN A 549 18.10 -25.23 10.06
C GLN A 549 17.29 -24.43 9.03
N ALA A 550 16.63 -25.12 8.10
CA ALA A 550 15.69 -24.46 7.20
C ALA A 550 14.57 -25.35 6.70
N ASP A 551 13.35 -24.84 6.76
CA ASP A 551 12.20 -25.50 6.19
C ASP A 551 11.51 -24.61 5.15
N GLY A 552 11.28 -25.13 3.94
CA GLY A 552 10.59 -24.38 2.88
C GLY A 552 9.16 -24.02 3.29
N ILE A 553 8.39 -25.05 3.66
CA ILE A 553 7.09 -24.92 4.31
C ILE A 553 7.08 -25.86 5.51
N TYR A 554 6.76 -25.34 6.69
CA TYR A 554 6.70 -26.08 7.94
C TYR A 554 5.36 -25.83 8.64
N GLY A 555 4.65 -26.89 9.03
CA GLY A 555 3.49 -26.71 9.91
C GLY A 555 2.36 -27.71 9.76
N GLY A 556 1.39 -27.60 10.68
CA GLY A 556 0.09 -28.26 10.58
C GLY A 556 -0.86 -27.43 9.73
N PHE A 557 -1.30 -27.98 8.61
CA PHE A 557 -2.23 -27.35 7.67
C PHE A 557 -3.47 -28.20 7.50
N ILE A 558 -4.66 -27.76 7.91
CA ILE A 558 -5.87 -28.58 7.81
C ILE A 558 -6.61 -28.26 6.50
N GLY A 559 -6.76 -29.24 5.61
CA GLY A 559 -7.53 -29.10 4.37
C GLY A 559 -6.97 -28.07 3.39
N SER A 560 -5.65 -27.87 3.40
CA SER A 560 -4.99 -26.84 2.59
C SER A 560 -4.56 -27.37 1.22
N ARG A 561 -4.39 -26.45 0.26
CA ARG A 561 -4.05 -26.77 -1.13
C ARG A 561 -2.83 -25.98 -1.58
N PHE A 562 -1.88 -26.69 -2.17
CA PHE A 562 -0.65 -26.14 -2.73
C PHE A 562 -0.61 -26.51 -4.22
N SER A 563 -0.40 -25.53 -5.09
CA SER A 563 -0.36 -25.74 -6.54
C SER A 563 0.73 -24.91 -7.20
N ASP A 564 1.56 -25.50 -8.06
CA ASP A 564 2.64 -24.78 -8.75
C ASP A 564 3.58 -24.07 -7.75
N VAL A 565 3.93 -24.76 -6.66
CA VAL A 565 4.84 -24.22 -5.64
C VAL A 565 6.25 -24.69 -5.96
N LYS A 566 7.20 -23.76 -6.03
CA LYS A 566 8.62 -24.06 -6.21
C LYS A 566 9.37 -23.80 -4.92
N ILE A 567 10.04 -24.81 -4.41
CA ILE A 567 10.80 -24.72 -3.16
C ILE A 567 12.24 -25.11 -3.45
N ASN A 568 13.18 -24.21 -3.12
CA ASN A 568 14.60 -24.50 -3.16
C ASN A 568 15.25 -24.10 -1.82
N VAL A 569 15.70 -25.10 -1.07
CA VAL A 569 16.38 -24.91 0.23
C VAL A 569 17.84 -25.33 0.11
N THR A 570 18.76 -24.46 0.50
CA THR A 570 20.21 -24.71 0.49
C THR A 570 20.81 -24.40 1.86
N GLY A 571 21.72 -25.25 2.35
CA GLY A 571 22.38 -25.03 3.65
C GLY A 571 23.13 -26.25 4.21
N PRO A 572 23.89 -26.10 5.31
CA PRO A 572 24.72 -27.16 5.86
C PRO A 572 24.01 -28.02 6.93
N ALA A 573 22.92 -27.57 7.56
CA ALA A 573 22.22 -28.31 8.62
C ALA A 573 20.80 -28.79 8.23
N TYR A 574 20.08 -29.39 9.20
CA TYR A 574 18.81 -30.11 8.97
C TYR A 574 17.83 -29.26 8.15
N MET A 575 17.29 -29.82 7.06
CA MET A 575 16.39 -29.09 6.19
C MET A 575 15.28 -29.95 5.63
N SER A 576 14.12 -29.33 5.45
CA SER A 576 13.01 -29.90 4.70
C SER A 576 12.54 -28.96 3.60
N GLY A 577 12.22 -29.47 2.42
CA GLY A 577 11.45 -28.68 1.45
C GLY A 577 10.05 -28.42 2.00
N LEU A 578 9.41 -29.48 2.46
CA LEU A 578 8.08 -29.47 3.05
C LEU A 578 8.06 -30.39 4.28
N LEU A 579 7.65 -29.87 5.43
CA LEU A 579 7.43 -30.62 6.66
C LEU A 579 5.99 -30.42 7.16
N LEU A 580 5.21 -31.50 7.15
CA LEU A 580 3.79 -31.50 7.55
C LEU A 580 3.55 -32.42 8.74
N TRP A 581 2.70 -31.97 9.67
CA TRP A 581 2.37 -32.76 10.87
C TRP A 581 0.90 -32.63 11.29
N GLY A 582 0.41 -33.66 12.00
CA GLY A 582 -0.97 -33.75 12.51
C GLY A 582 -1.97 -34.28 11.49
N ASN A 583 -3.21 -34.57 11.92
CA ASN A 583 -4.26 -35.17 11.07
C ASN A 583 -4.75 -34.21 9.98
N THR A 584 -4.03 -34.15 8.86
CA THR A 584 -4.28 -33.19 7.80
C THR A 584 -4.48 -33.87 6.46
N HIS A 585 -5.46 -33.41 5.68
CA HIS A 585 -5.70 -33.86 4.30
C HIS A 585 -5.23 -32.77 3.33
N ASN A 586 -3.92 -32.68 3.11
CA ASN A 586 -3.34 -31.68 2.22
C ASN A 586 -3.23 -32.18 0.79
N ILE A 587 -3.44 -31.27 -0.17
CA ILE A 587 -3.34 -31.56 -1.61
C ILE A 587 -2.22 -30.72 -2.20
N ILE A 588 -1.26 -31.37 -2.85
CA ILE A 588 -0.13 -30.72 -3.54
C ILE A 588 -0.17 -31.10 -5.00
N THR A 589 -0.09 -30.12 -5.90
CA THR A 589 -0.17 -30.35 -7.35
C THR A 589 0.85 -29.54 -8.13
N ALA A 590 1.43 -30.12 -9.18
CA ALA A 590 2.29 -29.42 -10.14
C ALA A 590 3.49 -28.67 -9.52
N SER A 591 4.02 -29.16 -8.40
CA SER A 591 5.08 -28.47 -7.64
C SER A 591 6.49 -28.98 -7.98
N ASP A 592 7.51 -28.19 -7.70
CA ASP A 592 8.93 -28.60 -7.80
C ASP A 592 9.61 -28.33 -6.45
N ILE A 593 10.03 -29.40 -5.76
CA ILE A 593 10.61 -29.33 -4.42
C ILE A 593 12.03 -29.87 -4.47
N GLU A 594 12.99 -28.98 -4.24
CA GLU A 594 14.42 -29.27 -4.30
C GLU A 594 15.11 -28.89 -2.98
N ILE A 595 15.88 -29.84 -2.44
CA ILE A 595 16.77 -29.59 -1.31
C ILE A 595 18.23 -29.80 -1.69
N ASN A 596 19.08 -28.86 -1.28
CA ASN A 596 20.49 -28.78 -1.61
C ASN A 596 21.36 -28.73 -0.34
N PRO A 597 21.41 -29.83 0.45
CA PRO A 597 22.28 -29.88 1.61
C PRO A 597 23.75 -29.76 1.19
N THR A 598 24.53 -29.01 1.96
CA THR A 598 25.98 -28.84 1.74
C THR A 598 26.82 -29.76 2.63
N MET A 599 26.20 -30.50 3.54
CA MET A 599 26.80 -31.56 4.35
C MET A 599 25.98 -32.85 4.25
N ASN A 600 26.60 -34.00 4.54
CA ASN A 600 25.88 -35.29 4.55
C ASN A 600 25.14 -35.47 5.87
N ILE A 601 23.93 -34.94 5.94
CA ILE A 601 23.06 -34.94 7.11
C ILE A 601 21.63 -35.29 6.69
N LYS A 602 20.79 -35.65 7.66
CA LYS A 602 19.38 -35.96 7.39
C LYS A 602 18.68 -34.72 6.84
N SER A 603 18.14 -34.85 5.63
CA SER A 603 17.39 -33.80 4.94
C SER A 603 16.32 -34.43 4.06
N TYR A 604 15.19 -33.74 3.89
CA TYR A 604 14.01 -34.32 3.24
C TYR A 604 13.41 -33.35 2.23
N ALA A 605 13.15 -33.76 0.98
CA ALA A 605 12.31 -32.91 0.12
C ALA A 605 10.88 -32.81 0.70
N ILE A 606 10.31 -33.93 1.15
CA ILE A 606 9.05 -34.00 1.89
C ILE A 606 9.23 -34.84 3.16
N ASN A 607 8.77 -34.32 4.30
CA ASN A 607 8.73 -35.02 5.59
C ASN A 607 7.30 -34.98 6.18
N LEU A 608 6.72 -36.14 6.46
CA LEU A 608 5.36 -36.31 6.97
C LEU A 608 5.38 -36.91 8.38
N TYR A 609 4.64 -36.32 9.32
CA TYR A 609 4.59 -36.75 10.71
C TYR A 609 3.14 -36.89 11.22
N GLY A 610 2.65 -38.13 11.29
CA GLY A 610 1.27 -38.45 11.66
C GLY A 610 0.22 -37.74 10.81
N THR A 611 0.39 -37.76 9.49
CA THR A 611 -0.44 -36.97 8.56
C THR A 611 -0.72 -37.67 7.23
N SER A 612 -1.68 -37.14 6.44
CA SER A 612 -1.97 -37.63 5.09
C SER A 612 -1.68 -36.58 4.00
N LEU A 613 -1.17 -37.05 2.86
CA LEU A 613 -0.81 -36.19 1.73
C LEU A 613 -1.29 -36.80 0.41
N PHE A 614 -2.03 -36.02 -0.39
CA PHE A 614 -2.22 -36.30 -1.81
C PHE A 614 -1.31 -35.39 -2.64
N LEU A 615 -0.46 -35.98 -3.47
CA LEU A 615 0.51 -35.27 -4.29
C LEU A 615 0.36 -35.71 -5.75
N ALA A 616 0.23 -34.75 -6.67
CA ALA A 616 0.10 -35.05 -8.10
C ALA A 616 0.98 -34.17 -9.00
N ASN A 617 1.58 -34.75 -10.04
CA ASN A 617 2.42 -34.02 -11.00
C ASN A 617 3.59 -33.24 -10.35
N THR A 618 4.09 -33.71 -9.20
CA THR A 618 5.13 -33.02 -8.43
C THR A 618 6.47 -33.71 -8.58
N THR A 619 7.53 -32.93 -8.71
CA THR A 619 8.91 -33.42 -8.75
C THR A 619 9.59 -33.17 -7.40
N MET A 620 10.28 -34.18 -6.89
CA MET A 620 11.09 -34.11 -5.67
C MET A 620 12.54 -34.42 -6.02
N ARG A 621 13.45 -33.55 -5.59
CA ARG A 621 14.89 -33.69 -5.84
C ARG A 621 15.70 -33.42 -4.58
N SER A 622 16.80 -34.14 -4.44
CA SER A 622 17.86 -33.80 -3.49
C SER A 622 19.22 -33.89 -4.17
N ARG A 623 20.21 -33.12 -3.65
CA ARG A 623 21.62 -33.38 -3.99
C ARG A 623 21.97 -34.82 -3.59
N ASN A 624 22.79 -35.50 -4.39
CA ASN A 624 23.13 -36.91 -4.17
C ASN A 624 24.05 -37.15 -2.96
N PHE A 625 23.49 -36.97 -1.76
CA PHE A 625 24.07 -37.40 -0.49
C PHE A 625 23.30 -38.61 0.06
N PRO A 626 23.98 -39.53 0.76
CA PRO A 626 23.34 -40.71 1.35
C PRO A 626 22.17 -40.37 2.29
N LEU A 627 22.28 -39.31 3.08
CA LEU A 627 21.26 -38.92 4.07
C LEU A 627 20.25 -37.87 3.56
N ALA A 628 20.27 -37.56 2.26
CA ALA A 628 19.31 -36.65 1.64
C ALA A 628 18.20 -37.44 0.93
N TYR A 629 17.02 -37.47 1.55
CA TYR A 629 15.86 -38.25 1.10
C TYR A 629 14.89 -37.38 0.30
N HIS A 630 14.15 -38.01 -0.62
CA HIS A 630 13.07 -37.34 -1.33
C HIS A 630 11.81 -37.32 -0.46
N VAL A 631 11.54 -38.41 0.26
CA VAL A 631 10.34 -38.53 1.10
C VAL A 631 10.69 -39.23 2.41
N SER A 632 10.17 -38.71 3.52
CA SER A 632 10.16 -39.37 4.83
C SER A 632 8.74 -39.43 5.38
N LEU A 633 8.34 -40.59 5.90
CA LEU A 633 7.06 -40.78 6.58
C LEU A 633 7.29 -41.32 7.98
N ASP A 634 6.67 -40.69 8.97
CA ASP A 634 6.78 -41.06 10.38
C ASP A 634 5.42 -40.97 11.09
N SER A 635 5.29 -41.63 12.24
CA SER A 635 4.13 -41.66 13.11
C SER A 635 2.81 -42.05 12.42
N SER A 636 2.86 -43.09 11.61
CA SER A 636 1.70 -43.64 10.87
C SER A 636 1.12 -42.67 9.84
N SER A 637 1.99 -42.05 9.04
CA SER A 637 1.62 -41.18 7.92
C SER A 637 1.24 -41.95 6.65
N GLU A 638 0.39 -41.35 5.82
CA GLU A 638 -0.04 -41.90 4.53
C GLU A 638 0.19 -40.90 3.39
N ALA A 639 0.70 -41.37 2.25
CA ALA A 639 0.84 -40.53 1.07
C ALA A 639 0.30 -41.20 -0.20
N VAL A 640 -0.35 -40.43 -1.07
CA VAL A 640 -0.76 -40.85 -2.41
C VAL A 640 -0.02 -40.01 -3.44
N PHE A 641 0.77 -40.65 -4.28
CA PHE A 641 1.60 -40.01 -5.30
C PHE A 641 1.04 -40.34 -6.69
N LEU A 642 0.46 -39.35 -7.36
CA LEU A 642 -0.08 -39.47 -8.71
C LEU A 642 0.83 -38.79 -9.73
N ASN A 643 1.47 -39.55 -10.61
CA ASN A 643 2.39 -39.00 -11.60
C ASN A 643 3.51 -38.14 -10.97
N ALA A 644 4.07 -38.62 -9.85
CA ALA A 644 5.15 -37.95 -9.12
C ALA A 644 6.52 -38.44 -9.58
N THR A 645 7.53 -37.56 -9.58
CA THR A 645 8.91 -37.92 -9.94
C THR A 645 9.79 -37.91 -8.69
N PHE A 646 10.33 -39.08 -8.31
CA PHE A 646 11.24 -39.27 -7.17
C PHE A 646 12.02 -40.58 -7.28
N GLU A 647 13.07 -40.74 -6.47
CA GLU A 647 13.85 -41.98 -6.36
C GLU A 647 13.32 -42.84 -5.21
N LYS A 648 12.90 -44.09 -5.50
CA LYS A 648 12.39 -45.01 -4.47
C LYS A 648 13.44 -45.40 -3.42
N SER A 649 14.72 -45.41 -3.80
CA SER A 649 15.85 -45.62 -2.88
C SER A 649 16.03 -44.47 -1.89
N LYS A 650 15.40 -43.31 -2.13
CA LYS A 650 15.44 -42.11 -1.30
C LYS A 650 14.18 -41.95 -0.44
N ILE A 651 13.52 -43.06 -0.11
CA ILE A 651 12.43 -43.10 0.87
C ILE A 651 13.00 -43.44 2.25
N SER A 652 12.65 -42.65 3.25
CA SER A 652 12.95 -42.91 4.67
C SER A 652 11.68 -43.31 5.40
N TRP A 653 11.76 -44.35 6.23
CA TRP A 653 10.67 -44.84 7.06
C TRP A 653 10.97 -44.59 8.54
N GLY A 654 10.11 -43.83 9.19
CA GLY A 654 10.11 -43.61 10.63
C GLY A 654 9.31 -44.68 11.38
N ILE A 655 8.91 -44.36 12.61
CA ILE A 655 8.10 -45.24 13.45
C ILE A 655 6.64 -45.26 13.00
N GLY A 656 5.92 -46.33 13.34
CA GLY A 656 4.50 -46.51 12.98
C GLY A 656 4.26 -47.18 11.62
N ALA A 657 2.99 -47.36 11.29
CA ALA A 657 2.54 -48.00 10.06
C ALA A 657 2.37 -46.95 8.95
N ASN A 658 3.44 -46.70 8.22
CA ASN A 658 3.53 -45.67 7.20
C ASN A 658 3.35 -46.27 5.80
N ASN A 659 2.57 -45.61 4.95
CA ASN A 659 2.22 -46.14 3.62
C ASN A 659 2.37 -45.08 2.51
N ILE A 660 2.88 -45.49 1.35
CA ILE A 660 2.84 -44.69 0.10
C ILE A 660 2.09 -45.48 -0.97
N THR A 661 1.05 -44.88 -1.55
CA THR A 661 0.37 -45.41 -2.74
C THR A 661 0.83 -44.65 -3.98
N ILE A 662 1.43 -45.35 -4.93
CA ILE A 662 1.90 -44.78 -6.21
C ILE A 662 0.85 -45.05 -7.30
N LYS A 663 0.48 -43.98 -8.00
CA LYS A 663 -0.54 -43.96 -9.04
C LYS A 663 -0.04 -43.26 -10.31
N TRP A 664 -0.61 -43.63 -11.45
CA TRP A 664 -0.31 -43.01 -12.75
C TRP A 664 -1.59 -42.68 -13.50
N TYR A 665 -1.51 -41.73 -14.44
CA TYR A 665 -2.62 -41.44 -15.34
C TYR A 665 -2.62 -42.46 -16.48
N ALA A 666 -3.75 -43.12 -16.71
CA ALA A 666 -3.94 -43.97 -17.88
C ALA A 666 -5.23 -43.62 -18.61
N ARG A 667 -5.27 -43.87 -19.93
CA ARG A 667 -6.50 -43.85 -20.72
C ARG A 667 -6.45 -44.95 -21.77
N VAL A 668 -7.61 -45.45 -22.17
CA VAL A 668 -7.73 -46.45 -23.22
C VAL A 668 -8.05 -45.77 -24.54
N HIS A 669 -7.34 -46.16 -25.60
CA HIS A 669 -7.61 -45.80 -26.98
C HIS A 669 -8.08 -47.05 -27.73
N ALA A 670 -9.37 -47.14 -28.02
CA ALA A 670 -9.92 -48.20 -28.85
C ALA A 670 -9.74 -47.84 -30.33
N GLU A 671 -9.05 -48.68 -31.07
CA GLU A 671 -8.88 -48.57 -32.52
C GLU A 671 -9.35 -49.86 -33.22
N SER A 672 -9.61 -49.77 -34.52
CA SER A 672 -9.78 -50.93 -35.38
C SER A 672 -9.12 -50.62 -36.72
N ASN A 673 -8.11 -51.41 -37.09
CA ASN A 673 -7.30 -51.16 -38.28
C ASN A 673 -6.71 -49.73 -38.33
N GLY A 674 -6.32 -49.18 -37.17
CA GLY A 674 -5.74 -47.83 -37.05
C GLY A 674 -6.75 -46.67 -37.10
N PHE A 675 -8.05 -46.96 -37.16
CA PHE A 675 -9.12 -45.95 -37.05
C PHE A 675 -9.75 -45.96 -35.65
N PRO A 676 -10.04 -44.80 -35.06
CA PRO A 676 -10.63 -44.72 -33.73
C PRO A 676 -12.04 -45.32 -33.68
N VAL A 677 -12.34 -46.10 -32.64
CA VAL A 677 -13.65 -46.72 -32.43
C VAL A 677 -14.39 -45.97 -31.33
N ALA A 678 -15.46 -45.27 -31.72
CA ALA A 678 -16.27 -44.49 -30.80
C ALA A 678 -17.27 -45.34 -29.99
N SER A 679 -17.56 -44.90 -28.77
CA SER A 679 -18.51 -45.52 -27.85
C SER A 679 -18.24 -47.01 -27.57
N ALA A 680 -16.96 -47.42 -27.62
CA ALA A 680 -16.50 -48.71 -27.17
C ALA A 680 -16.37 -48.69 -25.64
N HIS A 681 -16.91 -49.71 -24.99
CA HIS A 681 -16.92 -49.80 -23.54
C HIS A 681 -15.61 -50.42 -23.04
N ALA A 682 -14.82 -49.66 -22.29
CA ALA A 682 -13.56 -50.09 -21.72
C ALA A 682 -13.70 -50.34 -20.21
N THR A 683 -13.29 -51.51 -19.75
CA THR A 683 -13.15 -51.84 -18.33
C THR A 683 -11.70 -52.15 -18.03
N VAL A 684 -11.21 -51.63 -16.91
CA VAL A 684 -9.84 -51.84 -16.43
C VAL A 684 -9.92 -52.41 -15.02
N LYS A 685 -9.24 -53.53 -14.80
CA LYS A 685 -9.16 -54.19 -13.50
C LYS A 685 -7.70 -54.38 -13.09
N ASP A 686 -7.44 -54.34 -11.79
CA ASP A 686 -6.12 -54.65 -11.24
C ASP A 686 -5.83 -56.17 -11.26
N ILE A 687 -4.66 -56.56 -10.77
CA ILE A 687 -4.23 -57.97 -10.70
C ILE A 687 -5.10 -58.84 -9.78
N TYR A 688 -5.88 -58.23 -8.88
CA TYR A 688 -6.81 -58.90 -7.98
C TYR A 688 -8.26 -58.83 -8.48
N ASN A 689 -8.46 -58.44 -9.75
CA ASN A 689 -9.76 -58.34 -10.40
C ASN A 689 -10.68 -57.24 -9.79
N ASN A 690 -10.12 -56.30 -9.02
CA ASN A 690 -10.85 -55.12 -8.55
C ASN A 690 -11.01 -54.12 -9.71
N ALA A 691 -12.16 -53.46 -9.79
CA ALA A 691 -12.41 -52.46 -10.82
C ALA A 691 -11.60 -51.18 -10.57
N VAL A 692 -10.83 -50.74 -11.57
CA VAL A 692 -10.05 -49.49 -11.57
C VAL A 692 -10.73 -48.42 -12.41
N PHE A 693 -11.28 -48.80 -13.56
CA PHE A 693 -12.01 -47.90 -14.45
C PHE A 693 -13.10 -48.65 -15.23
N SER A 694 -14.18 -47.95 -15.55
CA SER A 694 -15.22 -48.40 -16.48
C SER A 694 -15.81 -47.17 -17.18
N GLY A 695 -15.83 -47.17 -18.52
CA GLY A 695 -16.38 -46.05 -19.28
C GLY A 695 -16.22 -46.22 -20.79
N ASP A 696 -16.92 -45.36 -21.54
CA ASP A 696 -16.97 -45.45 -23.00
C ASP A 696 -15.96 -44.51 -23.68
N THR A 697 -15.53 -44.87 -24.89
CA THR A 697 -14.69 -44.01 -25.73
C THR A 697 -15.49 -42.90 -26.42
N ASN A 698 -14.84 -41.75 -26.63
CA ASN A 698 -15.39 -40.65 -27.43
C ASN A 698 -15.23 -40.88 -28.95
N SER A 699 -15.57 -39.90 -29.78
CA SER A 699 -15.43 -39.98 -31.24
C SER A 699 -13.99 -40.19 -31.74
N GLY A 700 -12.99 -39.82 -30.93
CA GLY A 700 -11.57 -40.06 -31.19
C GLY A 700 -11.07 -41.40 -30.66
N GLY A 701 -11.97 -42.31 -30.23
CA GLY A 701 -11.59 -43.63 -29.71
C GLY A 701 -11.00 -43.61 -28.30
N LEU A 702 -11.06 -42.46 -27.60
CA LEU A 702 -10.39 -42.29 -26.30
C LEU A 702 -11.38 -42.29 -25.15
N THR A 703 -11.03 -42.99 -24.06
CA THR A 703 -11.70 -42.82 -22.77
C THR A 703 -11.23 -41.52 -22.08
N THR A 704 -11.92 -41.13 -21.01
CA THR A 704 -11.35 -40.18 -20.04
C THR A 704 -10.09 -40.76 -19.38
N TRP A 705 -9.23 -39.87 -18.90
CA TRP A 705 -8.10 -40.27 -18.06
C TRP A 705 -8.61 -40.81 -16.73
N PHE A 706 -8.02 -41.90 -16.26
CA PHE A 706 -8.27 -42.50 -14.96
C PHE A 706 -6.96 -42.67 -14.19
N MET A 707 -7.08 -42.83 -12.86
CA MET A 707 -5.93 -43.06 -11.98
C MET A 707 -5.74 -44.56 -11.78
N SER A 708 -4.62 -45.13 -12.23
CA SER A 708 -4.24 -46.51 -11.92
C SER A 708 -3.61 -46.58 -10.53
N THR A 709 -3.80 -47.68 -9.81
CA THR A 709 -2.95 -48.01 -8.65
C THR A 709 -1.84 -48.91 -9.15
N SER A 710 -0.59 -48.56 -8.88
CA SER A 710 0.56 -49.30 -9.43
C SER A 710 1.36 -49.98 -8.34
N GLU A 711 1.48 -49.36 -7.18
CA GLU A 711 2.22 -49.92 -6.05
C GLU A 711 1.72 -49.34 -4.71
N ILE A 712 1.75 -50.15 -3.65
CA ILE A 712 1.61 -49.72 -2.27
C ILE A 712 2.88 -50.14 -1.53
N LEU A 713 3.65 -49.16 -1.10
CA LEU A 713 4.85 -49.33 -0.29
C LEU A 713 4.49 -49.16 1.19
N ARG A 714 4.94 -50.07 2.06
CA ARG A 714 4.63 -50.07 3.50
C ARG A 714 5.91 -50.13 4.34
N SER A 715 5.92 -49.42 5.47
CA SER A 715 6.99 -49.56 6.47
C SER A 715 6.94 -50.88 7.22
N VAL A 716 5.73 -51.43 7.39
CA VAL A 716 5.45 -52.69 8.07
C VAL A 716 4.49 -53.52 7.21
N GLY A 717 4.83 -54.78 6.98
CA GLY A 717 4.07 -55.69 6.12
C GLY A 717 4.71 -55.86 4.73
N VAL A 718 3.94 -56.43 3.80
CA VAL A 718 4.37 -56.70 2.42
C VAL A 718 3.94 -55.55 1.51
N ASN A 719 4.83 -55.15 0.60
CA ASN A 719 4.50 -54.20 -0.47
C ASN A 719 3.58 -54.88 -1.50
N ASP A 720 2.54 -54.19 -1.91
CA ASP A 720 1.61 -54.69 -2.92
C ASP A 720 1.91 -54.05 -4.28
N SER A 721 1.97 -54.86 -5.35
CA SER A 721 2.28 -54.40 -6.71
C SER A 721 1.09 -54.66 -7.62
N PHE A 722 0.50 -53.59 -8.13
CA PHE A 722 -0.69 -53.61 -8.99
C PHE A 722 -0.34 -53.18 -10.41
N ASN A 723 0.95 -53.19 -10.77
CA ASN A 723 1.41 -52.66 -12.06
C ASN A 723 0.68 -53.30 -13.25
N ASN A 724 0.40 -54.60 -13.23
CA ASN A 724 -0.33 -55.26 -14.32
C ASN A 724 -1.84 -55.12 -14.14
N HIS A 725 -2.49 -54.53 -15.15
CA HIS A 725 -3.93 -54.35 -15.23
C HIS A 725 -4.49 -55.16 -16.39
N THR A 726 -5.68 -55.74 -16.21
CA THR A 726 -6.45 -56.36 -17.29
C THR A 726 -7.39 -55.32 -17.88
N ILE A 727 -7.24 -55.01 -19.15
CA ILE A 727 -8.10 -54.10 -19.91
C ILE A 727 -8.96 -54.95 -20.85
N ALA A 728 -10.27 -54.75 -20.77
CA ALA A 728 -11.24 -55.34 -21.69
C ALA A 728 -12.00 -54.23 -22.39
N VAL A 729 -12.00 -54.23 -23.72
CA VAL A 729 -12.76 -53.29 -24.53
C VAL A 729 -13.74 -54.05 -25.40
N SER A 730 -15.01 -53.63 -25.37
CA SER A 730 -16.07 -54.25 -26.15
C SER A 730 -16.92 -53.21 -26.87
N LYS A 731 -17.34 -53.54 -28.08
CA LYS A 731 -18.30 -52.74 -28.85
C LYS A 731 -19.11 -53.65 -29.74
N THR A 732 -20.44 -53.49 -29.73
CA THR A 732 -21.34 -54.19 -30.66
C THR A 732 -20.89 -53.95 -32.10
N GLY A 733 -20.71 -55.03 -32.87
CA GLY A 733 -20.19 -54.97 -34.25
C GLY A 733 -18.66 -55.11 -34.37
N PHE A 734 -17.93 -55.17 -33.25
CA PHE A 734 -16.49 -55.42 -33.20
C PHE A 734 -16.19 -56.66 -32.37
N THR A 735 -14.97 -57.20 -32.51
CA THR A 735 -14.48 -58.28 -31.64
C THR A 735 -14.03 -57.69 -30.31
N SER A 736 -14.54 -58.19 -29.18
CA SER A 736 -14.05 -57.78 -27.86
C SER A 736 -12.56 -58.10 -27.71
N ALA A 737 -11.79 -57.13 -27.25
CA ALA A 737 -10.34 -57.29 -27.04
C ALA A 737 -10.01 -57.27 -25.54
N TYR A 738 -9.09 -58.15 -25.16
CA TYR A 738 -8.57 -58.25 -23.80
C TYR A 738 -7.04 -58.15 -23.86
N LEU A 739 -6.47 -57.26 -23.04
CA LEU A 739 -5.02 -57.15 -22.92
C LEU A 739 -4.61 -56.96 -21.46
N SER A 740 -3.44 -57.48 -21.12
CA SER A 740 -2.78 -57.16 -19.86
C SER A 740 -1.73 -56.08 -20.10
N LYS A 741 -1.75 -55.00 -19.32
CA LYS A 741 -0.79 -53.90 -19.44
C LYS A 741 -0.15 -53.57 -18.11
N ASN A 742 1.17 -53.47 -18.12
CA ASN A 742 1.93 -52.90 -17.02
C ASN A 742 1.81 -51.36 -17.07
N ILE A 743 1.11 -50.78 -16.10
CA ILE A 743 0.96 -49.34 -15.91
C ILE A 743 1.90 -48.91 -14.78
N SER A 744 3.16 -48.67 -15.13
CA SER A 744 4.22 -48.18 -14.22
C SER A 744 4.65 -46.74 -14.51
N SER A 745 3.99 -46.09 -15.46
CA SER A 745 4.12 -44.68 -15.80
C SER A 745 2.82 -44.17 -16.41
N SER A 746 2.62 -42.85 -16.47
CA SER A 746 1.44 -42.29 -17.13
C SER A 746 1.46 -42.61 -18.62
N MET A 747 0.37 -43.17 -19.16
CA MET A 747 0.36 -43.67 -20.54
C MET A 747 -1.02 -43.73 -21.21
N GLU A 748 -1.01 -43.73 -22.55
CA GLU A 748 -2.16 -44.15 -23.36
C GLU A 748 -2.03 -45.64 -23.72
N ILE A 749 -3.11 -46.38 -23.57
CA ILE A 749 -3.19 -47.83 -23.81
C ILE A 749 -4.01 -48.05 -25.08
N ILE A 750 -3.34 -48.40 -26.17
CA ILE A 750 -3.98 -48.69 -27.45
C ILE A 750 -4.52 -50.13 -27.42
N VAL A 751 -5.80 -50.30 -27.74
CA VAL A 751 -6.54 -51.57 -27.81
C VAL A 751 -7.15 -51.70 -29.20
N ASP A 752 -6.72 -52.70 -29.97
CA ASP A 752 -7.26 -52.97 -31.31
C ASP A 752 -8.43 -53.96 -31.24
N LEU A 753 -9.57 -53.58 -31.81
CA LEU A 753 -10.82 -54.34 -31.87
C LEU A 753 -11.03 -55.08 -33.21
N SER A 754 -10.05 -55.04 -34.11
CA SER A 754 -10.06 -55.89 -35.31
C SER A 754 -9.82 -57.35 -34.92
N GLY A 755 -10.76 -58.24 -35.25
CA GLY A 755 -10.68 -59.66 -34.88
C GLY A 755 -9.37 -60.31 -35.34
N SER A 756 -8.80 -61.15 -34.49
CA SER A 756 -7.49 -61.80 -34.67
C SER A 756 -7.32 -62.48 -36.03
N TYR A 757 -6.78 -61.73 -37.00
CA TYR A 757 -5.91 -62.29 -38.03
C TYR A 757 -4.56 -61.63 -37.86
N SER A 758 -3.61 -62.43 -37.38
CA SER A 758 -2.19 -62.12 -37.35
C SER A 758 -1.73 -61.67 -38.74
N ARG A 759 -1.60 -60.36 -38.93
CA ARG A 759 -0.71 -59.79 -39.93
C ARG A 759 0.40 -59.04 -39.22
N LEU A 760 1.63 -59.46 -39.50
CA LEU A 760 2.89 -58.88 -39.04
C LEU A 760 2.83 -57.35 -39.10
N ARG A 761 2.99 -56.67 -37.95
CA ARG A 761 3.39 -55.25 -37.92
C ARG A 761 4.87 -55.18 -38.33
N LEU A 762 5.17 -54.52 -39.45
CA LEU A 762 6.53 -54.07 -39.77
C LEU A 762 6.83 -52.82 -38.91
N ALA A 763 7.48 -52.99 -37.77
CA ALA A 763 8.04 -51.86 -37.00
C ALA A 763 9.42 -51.48 -37.57
N GLY A 764 9.43 -50.76 -38.69
CA GLY A 764 10.64 -50.12 -39.22
C GLY A 764 10.81 -48.73 -38.60
N ILE A 765 11.78 -48.57 -37.70
CA ILE A 765 12.19 -47.25 -37.20
C ILE A 765 12.95 -46.54 -38.33
N VAL A 766 12.37 -45.49 -38.92
CA VAL A 766 13.11 -44.54 -39.74
C VAL A 766 13.71 -43.49 -38.81
N LYS A 767 15.02 -43.58 -38.54
CA LYS A 767 15.78 -42.44 -37.97
C LYS A 767 16.19 -41.52 -39.11
N THR A 768 15.56 -40.36 -39.23
CA THR A 768 16.13 -39.24 -39.99
C THR A 768 16.97 -38.40 -39.04
N ASN A 769 18.30 -38.44 -39.23
CA ASN A 769 19.17 -37.41 -38.66
C ASN A 769 19.07 -36.14 -39.52
N SER A 770 19.05 -35.00 -38.84
CA SER A 770 19.17 -33.63 -39.34
C SER A 770 17.91 -32.93 -39.83
N THR A 771 17.63 -31.83 -39.14
CA THR A 771 16.95 -30.64 -39.62
C THR A 771 17.83 -29.94 -40.67
N SER A 772 17.20 -29.43 -41.72
CA SER A 772 17.72 -28.55 -42.79
C SER A 772 18.45 -29.21 -44.00
N THR A 773 17.92 -28.88 -45.19
CA THR A 773 18.38 -29.14 -46.58
C THR A 773 18.16 -30.53 -47.23
N PRO A 774 17.75 -30.59 -48.52
CA PRO A 774 17.40 -31.85 -49.18
C PRO A 774 18.67 -32.64 -49.55
N CYS A 775 18.80 -33.83 -48.97
CA CYS A 775 19.92 -34.74 -49.22
C CYS A 775 19.88 -35.27 -50.66
N LYS A 776 20.97 -35.12 -51.40
CA LYS A 776 21.10 -35.43 -52.84
C LYS A 776 21.33 -36.92 -53.15
N SER A 777 21.21 -37.80 -52.15
CA SER A 777 21.24 -39.26 -52.30
C SER A 777 20.94 -39.91 -50.95
N CYS A 778 19.67 -40.22 -50.68
CA CYS A 778 19.27 -41.02 -49.52
C CYS A 778 19.33 -42.51 -49.88
N VAL A 779 20.28 -43.23 -49.27
CA VAL A 779 20.29 -44.70 -49.31
C VAL A 779 19.35 -45.20 -48.21
N VAL A 780 18.26 -45.85 -48.59
CA VAL A 780 17.36 -46.53 -47.64
C VAL A 780 17.78 -48.00 -47.57
N SER A 781 18.37 -48.41 -46.45
CA SER A 781 18.71 -49.81 -46.18
C SER A 781 17.61 -50.43 -45.32
N ILE A 782 16.90 -51.43 -45.86
CA ILE A 782 15.94 -52.24 -45.12
C ILE A 782 16.58 -53.60 -44.85
N THR A 783 16.85 -53.91 -43.58
CA THR A 783 17.42 -55.20 -43.17
C THR A 783 16.33 -56.03 -42.50
N PHE A 784 16.05 -57.22 -43.05
CA PHE A 784 15.15 -58.21 -42.44
C PHE A 784 16.00 -59.20 -41.64
N ASN A 785 15.73 -59.33 -40.33
CA ASN A 785 16.58 -60.07 -39.41
C ASN A 785 16.01 -61.42 -38.95
N ASP A 786 15.05 -62.00 -39.68
CA ASP A 786 14.46 -63.28 -39.29
C ASP A 786 14.58 -64.37 -40.37
N LYS A 787 14.87 -65.60 -39.92
CA LYS A 787 15.14 -66.80 -40.74
C LYS A 787 13.86 -67.56 -41.13
N THR A 788 12.78 -66.86 -41.42
CA THR A 788 11.51 -67.48 -41.84
C THR A 788 11.22 -67.13 -43.30
N GLU A 789 11.16 -68.16 -44.15
CA GLU A 789 10.82 -68.06 -45.56
C GLU A 789 9.35 -67.61 -45.70
N TYR A 790 9.11 -66.45 -46.32
CA TYR A 790 7.78 -65.95 -46.63
C TYR A 790 7.61 -65.78 -48.14
N GLY A 791 7.18 -66.87 -48.80
CA GLY A 791 6.67 -66.85 -50.17
C GLY A 791 6.42 -68.24 -50.72
N THR A 792 5.37 -68.37 -51.54
CA THR A 792 5.11 -69.57 -52.34
C THR A 792 5.59 -69.31 -53.77
N THR A 793 6.42 -70.20 -54.30
CA THR A 793 6.81 -70.24 -55.71
C THR A 793 5.71 -70.91 -56.52
N ASP A 794 5.27 -70.29 -57.61
CA ASP A 794 4.44 -70.99 -58.58
C ASP A 794 5.28 -71.98 -59.41
N SER A 795 4.63 -72.80 -60.23
CA SER A 795 5.27 -73.85 -61.04
C SER A 795 6.24 -73.32 -62.10
N ASN A 796 6.40 -72.00 -62.23
CA ASN A 796 7.35 -71.36 -63.14
C ASN A 796 8.50 -70.65 -62.40
N GLY A 797 8.61 -70.81 -61.07
CA GLY A 797 9.76 -70.35 -60.29
C GLY A 797 9.76 -68.85 -59.94
N ILE A 798 8.60 -68.17 -60.00
CA ILE A 798 8.50 -66.75 -59.63
C ILE A 798 8.11 -66.61 -58.15
N PHE A 799 8.91 -65.85 -57.40
CA PHE A 799 8.67 -65.54 -55.98
C PHE A 799 7.87 -64.25 -55.85
N SER A 800 6.62 -64.35 -55.38
CA SER A 800 5.72 -63.19 -55.25
C SER A 800 5.54 -62.79 -53.78
N ILE A 801 5.84 -61.53 -53.46
CA ILE A 801 5.53 -60.89 -52.16
C ILE A 801 4.41 -59.88 -52.40
N ASN A 802 3.30 -60.00 -51.69
CA ASN A 802 2.18 -59.06 -51.81
C ASN A 802 2.36 -57.93 -50.77
N ILE A 803 2.70 -56.73 -51.24
CA ILE A 803 2.88 -55.54 -50.40
C ILE A 803 1.71 -54.60 -50.69
N MET A 804 0.82 -54.37 -49.71
CA MET A 804 -0.18 -53.30 -49.82
C MET A 804 0.45 -51.95 -49.44
N PRO A 805 0.15 -50.85 -50.15
CA PRO A 805 0.79 -49.58 -49.89
C PRO A 805 0.22 -48.93 -48.62
N LEU A 806 1.10 -48.48 -47.73
CA LEU A 806 0.76 -47.57 -46.64
C LEU A 806 1.76 -46.42 -46.59
N VAL A 807 2.15 -45.88 -47.76
CA VAL A 807 2.91 -44.63 -47.87
C VAL A 807 2.65 -43.95 -49.22
N ASN A 808 2.12 -42.72 -49.23
CA ASN A 808 2.20 -41.84 -50.40
C ASN A 808 3.62 -41.26 -50.48
N PHE A 809 4.36 -41.57 -51.54
CA PHE A 809 5.62 -40.90 -51.86
C PHE A 809 5.40 -39.90 -53.00
N THR A 810 5.80 -38.65 -52.83
CA THR A 810 5.97 -37.71 -53.95
C THR A 810 7.33 -37.99 -54.59
N VAL A 811 7.35 -38.51 -55.81
CA VAL A 811 8.58 -38.86 -56.52
C VAL A 811 9.16 -37.61 -57.19
N GLY A 812 10.32 -37.15 -56.73
CA GLY A 812 11.20 -36.27 -57.51
C GLY A 812 12.07 -37.09 -58.48
N GLU A 813 12.55 -36.47 -59.56
CA GLU A 813 13.14 -37.06 -60.78
C GLU A 813 14.42 -37.93 -60.65
N TYR A 814 14.64 -38.67 -59.56
CA TYR A 814 15.81 -39.54 -59.42
C TYR A 814 15.44 -40.97 -58.98
N PRO A 815 16.09 -42.00 -59.54
CA PRO A 815 15.77 -43.40 -59.27
C PRO A 815 16.13 -43.82 -57.83
N ILE A 816 15.20 -44.49 -57.16
CA ILE A 816 15.41 -45.11 -55.84
C ILE A 816 16.12 -46.46 -56.02
N VAL A 817 17.26 -46.66 -55.38
CA VAL A 817 17.97 -47.96 -55.35
C VAL A 817 17.65 -48.66 -54.04
N ILE A 818 16.95 -49.80 -54.11
CA ILE A 818 16.64 -50.67 -52.97
C ILE A 818 17.61 -51.87 -53.01
N ASN A 819 18.44 -52.04 -52.00
CA ASN A 819 19.30 -53.22 -51.86
C ASN A 819 18.61 -54.28 -50.99
N TYR A 820 18.37 -55.46 -51.55
CA TYR A 820 17.84 -56.63 -50.85
C TYR A 820 18.97 -57.60 -50.51
N THR A 821 19.06 -58.03 -49.23
CA THR A 821 20.02 -59.07 -48.82
C THR A 821 19.29 -60.08 -47.95
N ALA A 822 19.19 -61.32 -48.43
CA ALA A 822 18.73 -62.48 -47.66
C ALA A 822 19.83 -63.56 -47.70
N GLY A 823 20.31 -64.00 -46.54
CA GLY A 823 21.15 -65.19 -46.42
C GLY A 823 22.46 -65.21 -47.24
N GLY A 824 23.09 -64.06 -47.51
CA GLY A 824 24.45 -64.02 -48.08
C GLY A 824 24.57 -64.18 -49.61
N LYS A 825 23.49 -64.06 -50.40
CA LYS A 825 23.58 -63.94 -51.87
C LYS A 825 22.97 -62.61 -52.36
N LYS A 826 23.68 -61.93 -53.28
CA LYS A 826 23.21 -60.71 -53.96
C LYS A 826 22.45 -61.09 -55.24
N PHE A 827 21.24 -60.56 -55.42
CA PHE A 827 20.50 -60.63 -56.69
C PHE A 827 20.54 -59.26 -57.39
N SER A 828 20.66 -59.27 -58.72
CA SER A 828 21.09 -58.09 -59.49
C SER A 828 19.99 -57.35 -60.27
N GLN A 829 18.71 -57.70 -60.18
CA GLN A 829 17.64 -56.87 -60.81
C GLN A 829 16.23 -57.22 -60.32
N ILE A 830 15.43 -56.20 -59.99
CA ILE A 830 13.96 -56.29 -59.83
C ILE A 830 13.35 -55.58 -61.04
N ARG A 831 12.52 -56.27 -61.83
CA ARG A 831 11.77 -55.70 -62.95
C ARG A 831 10.31 -55.56 -62.55
N THR A 832 9.88 -54.31 -62.34
CA THR A 832 8.48 -53.83 -62.25
C THR A 832 7.81 -53.85 -60.87
N ILE A 833 7.26 -52.70 -60.49
CA ILE A 833 6.30 -52.50 -59.38
C ILE A 833 5.04 -51.94 -60.02
N THR A 834 3.90 -52.63 -59.90
CA THR A 834 2.58 -52.09 -60.29
C THR A 834 1.85 -51.63 -59.03
N ALA A 835 1.41 -50.37 -59.03
CA ALA A 835 0.56 -49.80 -57.99
C ALA A 835 -0.92 -49.94 -58.40
N SER A 836 -1.77 -50.38 -57.47
CA SER A 836 -3.23 -50.24 -57.54
C SER A 836 -3.70 -49.39 -56.38
#